data_AF-A0AAU1Q098-F1
#
_entry.id   AF-A0AAU1Q098-F1
#
_cell.length_a   1.000
_cell.length_b   1.000
_cell.length_c   1.000
_cell.angle_alpha   90.00
_cell.angle_beta   90.00
_cell.angle_gamma   90.00
#
_symmetry.space_group_name_H-M   'P 1'
#
loop_
_entity.id
_entity.type
_entity.pdbx_description
1 polymer ?
#
loop_
_entity_poly.entity_id
_entity_poly.type
_entity_poly.pdbx_seq_one_letter_code
_entity_poly.pdbx_strand_id
1 'polypeptide(L)'
;MALQPEPKGVEGDGTDGDREGVLLPMRAQSPAPVTDEAFDDALEAAHAWAAGHARYPRVGSLTWQLTQVDGKPVAEVHGGSLGASMAAALSFLLILHKGARRPVDPRAVLSATVDPAGLLGPVSHLDAKVTALARPRVRLGVAATSREAAERARAGRHPALAPLVSVAEAVHHTRMRRSWRLAAVVMTLLMALGTGGWVVQQQAANARAQRDREVSDLIARTDAAVGWAPQCAASFALQARRLHPHAENTRARLLAAAYSDPRLRDVLALESAASAVAYTAGGRSLAVAEKESVRAYDADDRKLLAQMPLLKGEQVTHLVPLGDRGRLAVATSRGSVRLWDPTVQGSPARLVADGQEGVIALAASPDGAFLAWSGTDPTVTVATTATPGTKRLPVKGASLSSLAFASNETLVVGAAPSQRDDPALQALDVTSRAPVRTLQSGGGPLRRHGVGAIAVQPLRHLMITGNLDGTLKVWDTRTMRATATISRVKGTVGSAVGALALGSDGRTALVARNNGLGRTSGSTMNNVQAWDLRQRRPMESPYLGDRFAFTAALALRPRTNEVSIATTSAAVTVWRPPRRPATDRAVMSVLPDPRQGSSALALHLDGTLTRVRADSGRTTTVLRARSAQAYAMSMAFSPRRDMLAISHSDATVSLFSYPRGRLLRTLKAPAPTSLYRIAFALEGDRLAAGGDQGEIYQWDPRSGRLLDTVRHAGSVAWLSFTGPGRRLVATYRDGDARLIDASGAQRPVKKLQMRFGWGSAVPDQAGGFYAGFADGRVAQYSDDLTAVRDLPVQHAANVLDMDLSPNTRMLASAGADEEALLTDPDTGAVLLRLPGTDAPAGEGSPFFYAGYLSLTFTTDGRHLVLGTTSGHTEAVRLAEDAVRSRVSHLARTVPPASATEPESRCT
;
A
#
# COMPACT_ATOMS: atom_id res chain seq x y z
N MET A 1 -19.56 -20.11 -49.07
CA MET A 1 -19.13 -21.52 -49.16
C MET A 1 -19.27 -22.10 -47.76
N ALA A 2 -20.47 -22.59 -47.39
CA ALA A 2 -20.99 -23.95 -47.59
C ALA A 2 -20.19 -24.95 -46.74
N LEU A 3 -20.73 -25.63 -45.71
CA LEU A 3 -22.05 -26.27 -45.59
C LEU A 3 -22.56 -26.31 -44.12
N GLN A 4 -23.88 -26.18 -43.99
CA GLN A 4 -24.74 -26.57 -42.86
C GLN A 4 -25.24 -28.03 -43.09
N PRO A 5 -25.79 -28.79 -42.11
CA PRO A 5 -27.11 -28.47 -41.54
C PRO A 5 -27.36 -28.89 -40.06
N GLU A 6 -28.36 -28.25 -39.43
CA GLU A 6 -29.18 -28.73 -38.29
C GLU A 6 -30.19 -29.84 -38.77
N PRO A 7 -31.15 -30.46 -38.00
CA PRO A 7 -31.76 -30.05 -36.71
C PRO A 7 -32.32 -31.16 -35.74
N LYS A 8 -33.00 -30.68 -34.68
CA LYS A 8 -34.06 -31.28 -33.80
C LYS A 8 -33.58 -32.22 -32.67
N GLY A 9 -34.02 -32.11 -31.41
CA GLY A 9 -35.20 -31.47 -30.83
C GLY A 9 -36.20 -32.55 -30.40
N VAL A 10 -36.29 -32.85 -29.10
CA VAL A 10 -37.41 -33.56 -28.45
C VAL A 10 -37.56 -33.08 -27.00
N GLU A 11 -38.69 -32.42 -26.73
CA GLU A 11 -39.30 -32.30 -25.41
C GLU A 11 -39.92 -33.66 -25.01
N GLY A 12 -39.86 -34.00 -23.73
CA GLY A 12 -40.45 -35.22 -23.18
C GLY A 12 -40.67 -35.13 -21.67
N ASP A 13 -41.90 -34.73 -21.35
CA ASP A 13 -42.70 -34.83 -20.14
C ASP A 13 -42.44 -36.05 -19.22
N GLY A 14 -42.87 -35.97 -17.94
CA GLY A 14 -43.11 -37.18 -17.13
C GLY A 14 -42.67 -37.17 -15.66
N THR A 15 -43.40 -36.42 -14.85
CA THR A 15 -43.89 -36.73 -13.48
C THR A 15 -43.25 -37.83 -12.61
N ASP A 16 -42.94 -37.41 -11.37
CA ASP A 16 -43.08 -38.05 -10.05
C ASP A 16 -42.46 -39.42 -9.74
N GLY A 17 -41.62 -39.44 -8.70
CA GLY A 17 -41.32 -40.65 -7.94
C GLY A 17 -40.02 -40.64 -7.14
N ASP A 18 -40.07 -40.05 -5.94
CA ASP A 18 -39.26 -40.37 -4.75
C ASP A 18 -37.77 -39.95 -4.63
N ARG A 19 -37.62 -38.95 -3.74
CA ARG A 19 -36.70 -38.88 -2.58
C ARG A 19 -35.19 -38.76 -2.81
N GLU A 20 -34.73 -37.52 -2.94
CA GLU A 20 -33.46 -37.06 -2.34
C GLU A 20 -33.56 -35.65 -1.71
N GLY A 21 -33.12 -35.57 -0.45
CA GLY A 21 -32.21 -34.55 0.11
C GLY A 21 -32.48 -33.04 -0.07
N VAL A 22 -32.97 -32.40 1.00
CA VAL A 22 -33.08 -30.94 1.22
C VAL A 22 -32.97 -30.78 2.76
N LEU A 23 -32.07 -30.04 3.45
CA LEU A 23 -31.25 -28.84 3.19
C LEU A 23 -30.08 -28.68 4.20
N LEU A 24 -28.98 -28.10 3.67
CA LEU A 24 -28.17 -26.97 4.18
C LEU A 24 -27.52 -27.03 5.60
N PRO A 25 -26.74 -26.01 6.02
CA PRO A 25 -25.31 -25.86 5.72
C PRO A 25 -24.50 -25.66 7.02
N MET A 26 -23.16 -25.69 6.98
CA MET A 26 -22.35 -24.67 7.68
C MET A 26 -20.85 -24.81 7.42
N ARG A 27 -20.22 -23.64 7.43
CA ARG A 27 -18.79 -23.37 7.30
C ARG A 27 -17.95 -24.01 8.40
N ALA A 28 -16.78 -24.45 7.93
CA ALA A 28 -15.44 -24.36 8.50
C ALA A 28 -15.24 -23.48 9.76
N GLN A 29 -14.57 -24.09 10.75
CA GLN A 29 -13.43 -23.49 11.45
C GLN A 29 -12.30 -24.54 11.48
N SER A 30 -11.10 -24.14 11.06
CA SER A 30 -9.86 -24.89 11.30
C SER A 30 -9.34 -24.62 12.71
N PRO A 31 -8.69 -25.62 13.33
CA PRO A 31 -7.38 -25.43 13.95
C PRO A 31 -6.37 -26.39 13.29
N ALA A 32 -5.15 -25.94 12.96
CA ALA A 32 -3.93 -26.05 13.78
C ALA A 32 -3.41 -27.51 13.94
N PRO A 33 -2.09 -27.73 13.93
CA PRO A 33 -1.45 -29.02 13.68
C PRO A 33 -1.70 -29.99 14.84
N VAL A 34 -1.94 -31.25 14.50
CA VAL A 34 -2.16 -32.32 15.48
C VAL A 34 -0.83 -32.64 16.17
N THR A 35 -0.73 -32.21 17.42
CA THR A 35 0.22 -32.63 18.46
C THR A 35 -0.10 -34.07 18.90
N ASP A 36 0.84 -34.73 19.59
CA ASP A 36 0.71 -36.09 20.15
C ASP A 36 -0.52 -36.32 21.06
N GLU A 37 -1.27 -35.26 21.41
CA GLU A 37 -2.56 -35.35 22.12
C GLU A 37 -3.64 -36.11 21.35
N ALA A 38 -3.71 -36.06 20.02
CA ALA A 38 -4.73 -36.83 19.28
C ALA A 38 -4.47 -38.34 19.27
N PHE A 39 -3.22 -38.76 19.54
CA PHE A 39 -2.87 -40.17 19.72
C PHE A 39 -3.24 -40.64 21.13
N ASP A 40 -3.03 -39.80 22.14
CA ASP A 40 -3.47 -40.06 23.52
C ASP A 40 -5.01 -40.06 23.63
N ASP A 41 -5.71 -39.18 22.90
CA ASP A 41 -7.18 -39.17 22.80
C ASP A 41 -7.74 -40.42 22.10
N ALA A 42 -7.03 -40.95 21.09
CA ALA A 42 -7.40 -42.20 20.42
C ALA A 42 -7.22 -43.43 21.34
N LEU A 43 -6.21 -43.39 22.21
CA LEU A 43 -5.94 -44.41 23.22
C LEU A 43 -6.95 -44.33 24.38
N GLU A 44 -7.36 -43.13 24.80
CA GLU A 44 -8.37 -42.89 25.83
C GLU A 44 -9.79 -43.27 25.33
N ALA A 45 -10.10 -43.01 24.05
CA ALA A 45 -11.32 -43.47 23.40
C ALA A 45 -11.41 -45.01 23.28
N ALA A 46 -10.29 -45.68 23.00
CA ALA A 46 -10.20 -47.14 23.02
C ALA A 46 -10.37 -47.72 24.44
N HIS A 47 -9.88 -47.02 25.47
CA HIS A 47 -10.09 -47.36 26.88
C HIS A 47 -11.55 -47.15 27.33
N ALA A 48 -12.21 -46.06 26.93
CA ALA A 48 -13.61 -45.79 27.23
C ALA A 48 -14.56 -46.80 26.53
N TRP A 49 -14.18 -47.28 25.34
CA TRP A 49 -14.88 -48.35 24.63
C TRP A 49 -14.72 -49.71 25.34
N ALA A 50 -13.51 -50.04 25.80
CA ALA A 50 -13.23 -51.25 26.57
C ALA A 50 -13.89 -51.27 27.96
N ALA A 51 -14.09 -50.11 28.61
CA ALA A 51 -14.74 -49.98 29.92
C ALA A 51 -16.28 -50.05 29.88
N GLY A 52 -16.90 -50.19 28.70
CA GLY A 52 -18.35 -50.38 28.56
C GLY A 52 -19.18 -49.12 28.82
N HIS A 53 -18.69 -47.95 28.40
CA HIS A 53 -19.49 -46.72 28.40
C HIS A 53 -20.74 -46.83 27.50
N ALA A 54 -21.83 -46.17 27.92
CA ALA A 54 -23.17 -46.30 27.34
C ALA A 54 -23.33 -45.91 25.86
N ARG A 55 -22.29 -45.33 25.21
CA ARG A 55 -22.33 -44.95 23.79
C ARG A 55 -21.87 -46.05 22.81
N TYR A 56 -21.43 -47.23 23.28
CA TYR A 56 -20.98 -48.32 22.39
C TYR A 56 -21.48 -49.71 22.85
N PRO A 57 -22.28 -50.43 22.04
CA PRO A 57 -22.87 -51.72 22.43
C PRO A 57 -21.85 -52.88 22.52
N ARG A 58 -22.09 -53.82 23.45
CA ARG A 58 -21.31 -55.05 23.70
C ARG A 58 -21.86 -56.23 22.91
N VAL A 59 -21.11 -56.77 21.95
CA VAL A 59 -21.33 -58.13 21.41
C VAL A 59 -19.97 -58.76 21.04
N GLY A 60 -19.57 -59.81 21.76
CA GLY A 60 -18.35 -60.60 21.56
C GLY A 60 -17.15 -60.13 22.39
N SER A 61 -16.52 -61.02 23.17
CA SER A 61 -15.27 -60.74 23.90
C SER A 61 -14.16 -61.70 23.46
N LEU A 62 -13.01 -61.17 23.06
CA LEU A 62 -11.79 -61.92 22.81
C LEU A 62 -10.86 -61.82 24.02
N THR A 63 -10.34 -62.96 24.47
CA THR A 63 -9.33 -63.04 25.53
C THR A 63 -8.00 -63.48 24.94
N TRP A 64 -6.95 -62.73 25.27
CA TRP A 64 -5.58 -63.02 24.88
C TRP A 64 -4.75 -63.35 26.11
N GLN A 65 -4.05 -64.47 26.07
CA GLN A 65 -3.08 -64.84 27.10
C GLN A 65 -1.66 -64.69 26.55
N LEU A 66 -0.85 -63.93 27.27
CA LEU A 66 0.59 -63.87 27.06
C LEU A 66 1.24 -64.88 27.98
N THR A 67 2.03 -65.79 27.43
CA THR A 67 2.76 -66.81 28.21
C THR A 67 4.26 -66.72 27.93
N GLN A 68 5.07 -67.07 28.94
CA GLN A 68 6.48 -67.35 28.73
C GLN A 68 6.65 -68.66 27.96
N VAL A 69 7.84 -68.88 27.40
CA VAL A 69 8.18 -70.09 26.63
C VAL A 69 8.02 -71.38 27.45
N ASP A 70 8.15 -71.29 28.77
CA ASP A 70 7.96 -72.39 29.71
C ASP A 70 6.48 -72.64 30.07
N GLY A 71 5.54 -71.89 29.47
CA GLY A 71 4.09 -72.07 29.60
C GLY A 71 3.45 -71.31 30.76
N LYS A 72 4.20 -70.49 31.51
CA LYS A 72 3.62 -69.68 32.61
C LYS A 72 2.93 -68.43 32.08
N PRO A 73 1.72 -68.07 32.55
CA PRO A 73 1.04 -66.85 32.14
C PRO A 73 1.76 -65.61 32.67
N VAL A 74 1.92 -64.63 31.80
CA VAL A 74 2.52 -63.31 32.09
C VAL A 74 1.43 -62.27 32.29
N ALA A 75 0.41 -62.26 31.44
CA ALA A 75 -0.73 -61.35 31.50
C ALA A 75 -1.91 -61.89 30.66
N GLU A 76 -3.11 -61.46 31.00
CA GLU A 76 -4.34 -61.76 30.25
C GLU A 76 -5.05 -60.45 29.89
N VAL A 77 -5.48 -60.31 28.63
CA VAL A 77 -6.06 -59.06 28.08
C VAL A 77 -7.41 -59.38 27.46
N HIS A 78 -8.43 -58.57 27.77
CA HIS A 78 -9.81 -58.77 27.32
C HIS A 78 -10.25 -57.59 26.44
N GLY A 79 -10.95 -57.85 25.33
CA GLY A 79 -11.47 -56.79 24.47
C GLY A 79 -12.72 -57.20 23.68
N GLY A 80 -13.58 -56.22 23.39
CA GLY A 80 -14.85 -56.42 22.69
C GLY A 80 -14.76 -56.62 21.17
N SER A 81 -13.56 -56.60 20.59
CA SER A 81 -13.32 -56.82 19.14
C SER A 81 -11.87 -57.24 18.86
N LEU A 82 -11.61 -57.78 17.65
CA LEU A 82 -10.28 -58.23 17.18
C LEU A 82 -9.26 -57.08 17.15
N GLY A 83 -9.68 -55.87 16.76
CA GLY A 83 -8.81 -54.70 16.63
C GLY A 83 -8.39 -54.10 17.98
N ALA A 84 -9.32 -53.97 18.93
CA ALA A 84 -9.03 -53.44 20.27
C ALA A 84 -8.08 -54.34 21.06
N SER A 85 -8.26 -55.65 20.92
CA SER A 85 -7.44 -56.63 21.63
C SER A 85 -6.03 -56.75 21.02
N MET A 86 -5.89 -56.59 19.71
CA MET A 86 -4.59 -56.57 19.02
C MET A 86 -3.79 -55.29 19.33
N ALA A 87 -4.46 -54.13 19.44
CA ALA A 87 -3.83 -52.88 19.88
C ALA A 87 -3.32 -52.97 21.32
N ALA A 88 -4.10 -53.54 22.25
CA ALA A 88 -3.68 -53.73 23.64
C ALA A 88 -2.53 -54.76 23.78
N ALA A 89 -2.54 -55.84 23.00
CA ALA A 89 -1.45 -56.82 22.96
C ALA A 89 -0.15 -56.25 22.38
N LEU A 90 -0.22 -55.44 21.32
CA LEU A 90 0.93 -54.74 20.73
C LEU A 90 1.50 -53.69 21.69
N SER A 91 0.66 -52.93 22.39
CA SER A 91 1.11 -51.95 23.40
C SER A 91 1.82 -52.60 24.59
N PHE A 92 1.48 -53.85 24.95
CA PHE A 92 2.17 -54.63 25.98
C PHE A 92 3.50 -55.22 25.47
N LEU A 93 3.55 -55.72 24.24
CA LEU A 93 4.77 -56.23 23.58
C LEU A 93 5.79 -55.13 23.30
N LEU A 94 5.34 -53.90 23.02
CA LEU A 94 6.18 -52.72 22.71
C LEU A 94 6.53 -51.87 23.95
N ILE A 95 6.12 -52.28 25.16
CA ILE A 95 6.45 -51.63 26.45
C ILE A 95 5.91 -50.19 26.55
N LEU A 96 4.71 -49.94 26.06
CA LEU A 96 4.08 -48.62 26.07
C LEU A 96 3.12 -48.40 27.26
N HIS A 97 2.88 -49.43 28.09
CA HIS A 97 2.02 -49.36 29.28
C HIS A 97 2.83 -49.53 30.58
N LYS A 98 2.48 -48.77 31.64
CA LYS A 98 3.10 -48.83 32.98
C LYS A 98 3.19 -50.24 33.62
N GLY A 99 2.34 -51.21 33.28
CA GLY A 99 2.42 -52.60 33.77
C GLY A 99 3.47 -53.49 33.07
N ALA A 100 3.94 -53.10 31.88
CA ALA A 100 4.94 -53.83 31.09
C ALA A 100 6.40 -53.47 31.44
N ARG A 101 6.63 -52.71 32.52
CA ARG A 101 7.97 -52.27 32.95
C ARG A 101 8.76 -53.30 33.78
N ARG A 102 8.34 -54.56 33.83
CA ARG A 102 9.20 -55.68 34.25
C ARG A 102 9.77 -56.34 33.00
N PRO A 103 11.04 -56.82 33.00
CA PRO A 103 11.65 -57.39 31.81
C PRO A 103 10.87 -58.64 31.36
N VAL A 104 10.10 -58.50 30.29
CA VAL A 104 9.40 -59.63 29.65
C VAL A 104 10.42 -60.40 28.81
N ASP A 105 10.39 -61.72 28.89
CA ASP A 105 11.26 -62.61 28.09
C ASP A 105 11.05 -62.30 26.60
N PRO A 106 12.12 -62.00 25.82
CA PRO A 106 12.03 -61.71 24.38
C PRO A 106 11.47 -62.86 23.52
N ARG A 107 11.06 -63.97 24.13
CA ARG A 107 10.47 -65.14 23.47
C ARG A 107 8.99 -65.40 23.82
N ALA A 108 8.29 -64.46 24.45
CA ALA A 108 6.86 -64.62 24.76
C ALA A 108 6.01 -64.91 23.51
N VAL A 109 4.98 -65.74 23.66
CA VAL A 109 4.06 -66.15 22.59
C VAL A 109 2.66 -65.61 22.88
N LEU A 110 2.00 -65.07 21.86
CA LEU A 110 0.64 -64.53 21.93
C LEU A 110 -0.35 -65.51 21.29
N SER A 111 -1.40 -65.92 22.01
CA SER A 111 -2.48 -66.76 21.48
C SER A 111 -3.86 -66.21 21.86
N ALA A 112 -4.87 -66.53 21.04
CA ALA A 112 -6.27 -66.15 21.24
C ALA A 112 -7.19 -67.38 21.20
N THR A 113 -8.23 -67.37 22.02
CA THR A 113 -9.33 -68.34 22.01
C THR A 113 -10.66 -67.62 21.81
N VAL A 114 -11.58 -68.23 21.06
CA VAL A 114 -12.95 -67.74 20.84
C VAL A 114 -13.92 -68.83 21.37
N ASP A 115 -15.19 -68.53 21.74
CA ASP A 115 -16.30 -69.40 22.28
C ASP A 115 -17.66 -69.58 21.45
N PRO A 116 -18.16 -70.80 21.14
CA PRO A 116 -19.34 -71.28 20.36
C PRO A 116 -20.44 -70.47 19.61
N ALA A 117 -20.58 -69.15 19.65
CA ALA A 117 -21.71 -68.42 19.02
C ALA A 117 -21.37 -67.56 17.79
N GLY A 118 -20.49 -68.05 16.93
CA GLY A 118 -19.87 -67.22 15.86
C GLY A 118 -18.40 -67.50 15.85
N LEU A 119 -18.17 -68.79 15.97
CA LEU A 119 -16.98 -69.35 16.47
C LEU A 119 -16.44 -70.44 15.60
N LEU A 120 -15.11 -70.47 15.60
CA LEU A 120 -14.26 -71.33 14.80
C LEU A 120 -14.62 -72.81 15.00
N GLY A 121 -14.99 -73.47 13.90
CA GLY A 121 -15.08 -74.93 13.82
C GLY A 121 -13.69 -75.59 13.71
N PRO A 122 -13.59 -76.90 14.00
CA PRO A 122 -12.37 -77.54 14.50
C PRO A 122 -11.35 -77.87 13.40
N VAL A 123 -10.11 -77.42 13.57
CA VAL A 123 -8.96 -78.05 12.89
C VAL A 123 -8.51 -79.21 13.77
N SER A 124 -8.90 -80.41 13.39
CA SER A 124 -8.18 -81.63 13.73
C SER A 124 -6.79 -81.54 13.09
N HIS A 125 -5.79 -82.14 13.74
CA HIS A 125 -4.38 -82.00 13.44
C HIS A 125 -3.79 -80.66 13.86
N LEU A 126 -2.96 -80.66 14.90
CA LEU A 126 -1.55 -80.40 14.70
C LEU A 126 -0.65 -80.54 16.07
N ASP A 127 -0.28 -81.73 16.64
CA ASP A 127 0.95 -82.17 17.38
C ASP A 127 2.24 -81.36 17.07
N ALA A 128 2.47 -80.30 17.83
CA ALA A 128 3.66 -79.48 17.68
C ALA A 128 4.75 -79.87 18.69
N LYS A 129 5.79 -80.60 18.26
CA LYS A 129 7.15 -80.34 18.75
C LYS A 129 8.15 -80.29 17.61
N VAL A 130 8.28 -79.08 17.08
CA VAL A 130 9.55 -78.36 16.81
C VAL A 130 10.79 -79.26 16.70
N THR A 131 11.36 -79.37 15.50
CA THR A 131 12.81 -79.53 15.37
C THR A 131 13.36 -78.46 14.43
N ALA A 132 14.34 -77.76 14.97
CA ALA A 132 15.00 -76.55 14.53
C ALA A 132 15.56 -76.61 13.11
N LEU A 133 15.51 -75.46 12.43
CA LEU A 133 16.60 -75.02 11.57
C LEU A 133 16.49 -73.53 11.66
N ALA A 134 17.43 -72.82 12.26
CA ALA A 134 18.86 -73.00 12.28
C ALA A 134 19.42 -72.08 13.38
N ARG A 135 20.75 -71.94 13.48
CA ARG A 135 21.27 -70.58 13.67
C ARG A 135 20.40 -69.56 12.90
N PRO A 136 19.95 -68.50 13.57
CA PRO A 136 18.69 -68.47 14.32
C PRO A 136 17.46 -68.46 13.37
N ARG A 137 16.72 -69.57 13.32
CA ARG A 137 15.40 -69.72 12.70
C ARG A 137 14.62 -70.70 13.59
N VAL A 138 13.42 -70.32 14.02
CA VAL A 138 12.48 -71.21 14.71
C VAL A 138 11.23 -71.30 13.83
N ARG A 139 10.86 -72.53 13.46
CA ARG A 139 9.61 -72.89 12.79
C ARG A 139 8.70 -73.55 13.82
N LEU A 140 7.44 -73.12 13.87
CA LEU A 140 6.33 -73.87 14.45
C LEU A 140 5.85 -74.90 13.43
N GLY A 141 6.04 -76.18 13.77
CA GLY A 141 5.36 -77.31 13.16
C GLY A 141 4.37 -77.84 14.18
N VAL A 142 3.22 -78.27 13.69
CA VAL A 142 2.02 -78.67 14.42
C VAL A 142 1.74 -80.10 13.67
N ALA A 143 1.19 -81.21 14.25
CA ALA A 143 0.84 -82.56 13.65
C ALA A 143 -0.42 -83.43 14.15
N ALA A 144 -0.51 -84.72 13.84
CA ALA A 144 -1.56 -85.64 14.33
C ALA A 144 -3.00 -85.47 13.82
N THR A 145 -3.27 -86.19 12.75
CA THR A 145 -3.85 -87.53 12.69
C THR A 145 -3.29 -88.15 11.39
N SER A 146 -3.14 -89.43 11.15
CA SER A 146 -3.85 -90.59 11.65
C SER A 146 -2.88 -91.78 11.74
N ARG A 147 -3.09 -92.57 12.79
CA ARG A 147 -2.43 -93.84 13.12
C ARG A 147 -2.63 -94.92 12.05
N GLU A 148 -3.60 -94.74 11.15
CA GLU A 148 -3.96 -95.69 10.10
C GLU A 148 -3.06 -95.65 8.85
N ALA A 149 -2.31 -94.57 8.61
CA ALA A 149 -1.35 -94.50 7.50
C ALA A 149 -0.01 -95.18 7.83
N ALA A 150 0.36 -95.23 9.11
CA ALA A 150 1.60 -95.85 9.58
C ALA A 150 1.48 -97.38 9.78
N GLU A 151 0.28 -97.88 10.09
CA GLU A 151 0.02 -99.32 10.17
C GLU A 151 -0.05 -99.98 8.78
N ARG A 152 -0.45 -99.24 7.73
CA ARG A 152 -0.43 -99.72 6.32
C ARG A 152 0.96 -99.80 5.69
N ALA A 153 1.96 -99.10 6.25
CA ALA A 153 3.36 -99.21 5.80
C ALA A 153 4.18 -100.25 6.58
N ARG A 154 3.66 -100.76 7.70
CA ARG A 154 4.26 -101.88 8.47
C ARG A 154 3.84 -103.26 7.97
N ALA A 155 2.96 -103.35 6.97
CA ALA A 155 2.52 -104.61 6.38
C ALA A 155 2.81 -104.62 4.86
N GLY A 156 4.04 -104.95 4.46
CA GLY A 156 4.29 -105.36 3.07
C GLY A 156 5.58 -104.85 2.41
N ARG A 157 6.70 -105.53 2.70
CA ARG A 157 7.74 -106.01 1.75
C ARG A 157 8.35 -105.01 0.72
N HIS A 158 9.59 -104.59 1.04
CA HIS A 158 10.77 -104.22 0.20
C HIS A 158 10.66 -104.38 -1.34
N PRO A 159 11.34 -103.57 -2.20
CA PRO A 159 12.81 -103.36 -2.20
C PRO A 159 13.29 -101.93 -2.65
N ALA A 160 14.29 -101.32 -2.02
CA ALA A 160 15.75 -101.44 -2.23
C ALA A 160 16.34 -100.17 -2.90
N LEU A 161 17.09 -99.43 -2.08
CA LEU A 161 18.33 -98.69 -2.32
C LEU A 161 18.56 -98.00 -3.69
N ALA A 162 18.72 -96.68 -3.63
CA ALA A 162 19.74 -95.97 -4.39
C ALA A 162 20.35 -94.85 -3.53
N PRO A 163 21.67 -94.88 -3.21
CA PRO A 163 22.36 -93.79 -2.53
C PRO A 163 23.00 -92.84 -3.55
N LEU A 164 22.83 -91.52 -3.38
CA LEU A 164 23.79 -90.45 -3.76
C LEU A 164 23.20 -89.09 -3.29
N VAL A 165 23.68 -88.57 -2.16
CA VAL A 165 24.76 -87.54 -2.02
C VAL A 165 24.24 -86.09 -2.05
N SER A 166 24.18 -85.55 -0.82
CA SER A 166 24.31 -84.15 -0.39
C SER A 166 23.15 -83.15 -0.62
N VAL A 167 22.79 -82.50 0.49
CA VAL A 167 21.84 -81.39 0.64
C VAL A 167 22.40 -80.07 0.05
N ALA A 168 23.62 -80.05 -0.48
CA ALA A 168 24.30 -78.84 -0.93
C ALA A 168 23.81 -78.31 -2.30
N GLU A 169 23.36 -79.18 -3.20
CA GLU A 169 22.97 -78.79 -4.56
C GLU A 169 21.52 -78.26 -4.63
N ALA A 170 20.61 -78.82 -3.81
CA ALA A 170 19.23 -78.35 -3.71
C ALA A 170 19.09 -77.00 -2.97
N VAL A 171 20.04 -76.69 -2.08
CA VAL A 171 20.09 -75.40 -1.35
C VAL A 171 20.62 -74.28 -2.25
N HIS A 172 21.46 -74.56 -3.24
CA HIS A 172 22.00 -73.53 -4.14
C HIS A 172 20.91 -72.98 -5.08
N HIS A 173 20.07 -73.83 -5.68
CA HIS A 173 18.96 -73.38 -6.53
C HIS A 173 17.81 -72.70 -5.77
N THR A 174 17.55 -73.09 -4.52
CA THR A 174 16.50 -72.45 -3.69
C THR A 174 16.97 -71.16 -3.01
N ARG A 175 18.25 -71.04 -2.62
CA ARG A 175 18.84 -69.78 -2.14
C ARG A 175 19.01 -68.77 -3.27
N MET A 176 19.46 -69.16 -4.46
CA MET A 176 19.49 -68.27 -5.61
C MET A 176 18.08 -67.74 -5.91
N ARG A 177 17.07 -68.59 -6.14
CA ARG A 177 15.71 -68.11 -6.43
C ARG A 177 15.10 -67.25 -5.32
N ARG A 178 15.38 -67.51 -4.04
CA ARG A 178 14.93 -66.63 -2.93
C ARG A 178 15.70 -65.32 -2.85
N SER A 179 17.01 -65.33 -3.08
CA SER A 179 17.84 -64.11 -3.13
C SER A 179 17.52 -63.24 -4.34
N TRP A 180 17.27 -63.82 -5.51
CA TRP A 180 16.80 -63.12 -6.70
C TRP A 180 15.36 -62.61 -6.54
N ARG A 181 14.46 -63.33 -5.84
CA ARG A 181 13.11 -62.83 -5.52
C ARG A 181 13.15 -61.70 -4.48
N LEU A 182 13.96 -61.81 -3.43
CA LEU A 182 14.16 -60.73 -2.46
C LEU A 182 14.83 -59.52 -3.11
N ALA A 183 15.87 -59.72 -3.92
CA ALA A 183 16.51 -58.65 -4.69
C ALA A 183 15.53 -58.02 -5.68
N ALA A 184 14.70 -58.81 -6.38
CA ALA A 184 13.67 -58.28 -7.28
C ALA A 184 12.59 -57.49 -6.52
N VAL A 185 12.14 -57.96 -5.35
CA VAL A 185 11.16 -57.25 -4.49
C VAL A 185 11.77 -55.97 -3.91
N VAL A 186 13.01 -56.00 -3.44
CA VAL A 186 13.73 -54.81 -2.95
C VAL A 186 13.98 -53.83 -4.09
N MET A 187 14.36 -54.31 -5.27
CA MET A 187 14.58 -53.45 -6.44
C MET A 187 13.27 -52.85 -6.96
N THR A 188 12.16 -53.58 -6.93
CA THR A 188 10.82 -53.03 -7.26
C THR A 188 10.34 -52.05 -6.20
N LEU A 189 10.58 -52.30 -4.91
CA LEU A 189 10.30 -51.33 -3.84
C LEU A 189 11.16 -50.06 -3.98
N LEU A 190 12.45 -50.20 -4.31
CA LEU A 190 13.34 -49.05 -4.55
C LEU A 190 12.95 -48.29 -5.82
N MET A 191 12.56 -48.97 -6.90
CA MET A 191 12.01 -48.32 -8.09
C MET A 191 10.69 -47.63 -7.78
N ALA A 192 9.78 -48.26 -7.00
CA ALA A 192 8.51 -47.66 -6.60
C ALA A 192 8.68 -46.45 -5.67
N LEU A 193 9.66 -46.48 -4.77
CA LEU A 193 10.04 -45.33 -3.94
C LEU A 193 10.70 -44.23 -4.78
N GLY A 194 11.54 -44.60 -5.76
CA GLY A 194 12.17 -43.67 -6.69
C GLY A 194 11.15 -43.00 -7.62
N THR A 195 10.21 -43.75 -8.20
CA THR A 195 9.13 -43.20 -9.03
C THR A 195 8.12 -42.43 -8.19
N GLY A 196 7.78 -42.89 -6.98
CA GLY A 196 6.95 -42.14 -6.04
C GLY A 196 7.58 -40.80 -5.66
N GLY A 197 8.87 -40.79 -5.31
CA GLY A 197 9.63 -39.57 -5.02
C GLY A 197 9.72 -38.63 -6.23
N TRP A 198 9.97 -39.19 -7.42
CA TRP A 198 10.00 -38.43 -8.67
C TRP A 198 8.64 -37.82 -9.03
N VAL A 199 7.54 -38.57 -8.87
CA VAL A 199 6.17 -38.07 -9.09
C VAL A 199 5.83 -36.96 -8.09
N VAL A 200 6.16 -37.12 -6.80
CA VAL A 200 5.94 -36.07 -5.79
C VAL A 200 6.78 -34.83 -6.10
N GLN A 201 8.04 -34.99 -6.49
CA GLN A 201 8.91 -33.89 -6.89
C GLN A 201 8.39 -33.18 -8.15
N GLN A 202 7.88 -33.92 -9.13
CA GLN A 202 7.34 -33.37 -10.37
C GLN A 202 5.99 -32.68 -10.15
N GLN A 203 5.11 -33.24 -9.31
CA GLN A 203 3.89 -32.55 -8.89
C GLN A 203 4.21 -31.27 -8.12
N ALA A 204 5.21 -31.30 -7.23
CA ALA A 204 5.67 -30.11 -6.53
C ALA A 204 6.29 -29.07 -7.49
N ALA A 205 7.02 -29.49 -8.52
CA ALA A 205 7.58 -28.61 -9.55
C ALA A 205 6.48 -27.99 -10.42
N ASN A 206 5.49 -28.78 -10.86
CA ASN A 206 4.34 -28.30 -11.63
C ASN A 206 3.48 -27.32 -10.83
N ALA A 207 3.26 -27.61 -9.54
CA ALA A 207 2.52 -26.71 -8.64
C ALA A 207 3.26 -25.38 -8.41
N ARG A 208 4.60 -25.39 -8.36
CA ARG A 208 5.42 -24.16 -8.32
C ARG A 208 5.30 -23.39 -9.63
N ALA A 209 5.50 -24.05 -10.76
CA ALA A 209 5.41 -23.42 -12.08
C ALA A 209 4.03 -22.80 -12.35
N GLN A 210 2.95 -23.42 -11.87
CA GLN A 210 1.60 -22.87 -12.00
C GLN A 210 1.42 -21.61 -11.15
N ARG A 211 1.90 -21.61 -9.88
CA ARG A 211 1.90 -20.42 -9.03
C ARG A 211 2.74 -19.29 -9.62
N ASP A 212 3.91 -19.60 -10.16
CA ASP A 212 4.79 -18.60 -10.77
C ASP A 212 4.12 -17.95 -12.00
N ARG A 213 3.40 -18.71 -12.82
CA ARG A 213 2.62 -18.18 -13.95
C ARG A 213 1.46 -17.30 -13.48
N GLU A 214 0.73 -17.72 -12.46
CA GLU A 214 -0.38 -16.95 -11.89
C GLU A 214 0.11 -15.64 -11.28
N VAL A 215 1.22 -15.67 -10.55
CA VAL A 215 1.87 -14.45 -10.03
C VAL A 215 2.33 -13.55 -11.17
N SER A 216 2.91 -14.10 -12.23
CA SER A 216 3.32 -13.34 -13.41
C SER A 216 2.13 -12.65 -14.09
N ASP A 217 1.00 -13.34 -14.23
CA ASP A 217 -0.24 -12.76 -14.78
C ASP A 217 -0.77 -11.62 -13.90
N LEU A 218 -0.83 -11.83 -12.57
CA LEU A 218 -1.25 -10.81 -11.62
C LEU A 218 -0.33 -9.59 -11.62
N ILE A 219 0.99 -9.79 -11.78
CA ILE A 219 1.95 -8.70 -11.94
C ILE A 219 1.69 -7.91 -13.23
N ALA A 220 1.47 -8.60 -14.36
CA ALA A 220 1.17 -7.96 -15.64
C ALA A 220 -0.14 -7.14 -15.57
N ARG A 221 -1.18 -7.67 -14.92
CA ARG A 221 -2.43 -6.93 -14.68
C ARG A 221 -2.26 -5.76 -13.74
N THR A 222 -1.38 -5.88 -12.73
CA THR A 222 -1.03 -4.76 -11.86
C THR A 222 -0.44 -3.64 -12.70
N ASP A 223 0.57 -3.95 -13.52
CA ASP A 223 1.25 -2.96 -14.37
C ASP A 223 0.30 -2.33 -15.38
N ALA A 224 -0.58 -3.14 -15.98
CA ALA A 224 -1.60 -2.64 -16.88
C ALA A 224 -2.57 -1.67 -16.20
N ALA A 225 -2.85 -1.82 -14.89
CA ALA A 225 -3.79 -1.01 -14.14
C ALA A 225 -3.16 0.22 -13.44
N VAL A 226 -1.83 0.27 -13.30
CA VAL A 226 -1.10 1.40 -12.70
C VAL A 226 -1.35 2.67 -13.53
N GLY A 227 -1.79 3.74 -12.86
CA GLY A 227 -2.02 5.07 -13.45
C GLY A 227 -3.47 5.37 -13.81
N TRP A 228 -4.34 4.36 -13.99
CA TRP A 228 -5.76 4.58 -14.31
C TRP A 228 -6.76 3.84 -13.42
N ALA A 229 -6.38 2.71 -12.79
CA ALA A 229 -7.22 2.02 -11.81
C ALA A 229 -6.41 1.60 -10.56
N PRO A 230 -6.02 2.55 -9.68
CA PRO A 230 -5.23 2.30 -8.48
C PRO A 230 -5.79 1.20 -7.57
N GLN A 231 -7.11 1.09 -7.46
CA GLN A 231 -7.81 0.06 -6.69
C GLN A 231 -7.66 -1.35 -7.27
N CYS A 232 -7.69 -1.48 -8.60
CA CYS A 232 -7.48 -2.76 -9.28
C CYS A 232 -6.00 -3.17 -9.21
N ALA A 233 -5.09 -2.23 -9.49
CA ALA A 233 -3.65 -2.43 -9.32
C ALA A 233 -3.31 -2.88 -7.89
N ALA A 234 -3.93 -2.26 -6.88
CA ALA A 234 -3.75 -2.64 -5.49
C ALA A 234 -4.30 -4.04 -5.17
N SER A 235 -5.45 -4.40 -5.73
CA SER A 235 -6.03 -5.74 -5.57
C SER A 235 -5.12 -6.82 -6.16
N PHE A 236 -4.67 -6.65 -7.40
CA PHE A 236 -3.77 -7.58 -8.07
C PHE A 236 -2.42 -7.71 -7.36
N ALA A 237 -1.83 -6.59 -6.93
CA ALA A 237 -0.56 -6.60 -6.20
C ALA A 237 -0.68 -7.37 -4.86
N LEU A 238 -1.81 -7.23 -4.15
CA LEU A 238 -2.05 -7.99 -2.92
C LEU A 238 -2.27 -9.48 -3.18
N GLN A 239 -3.01 -9.84 -4.23
CA GLN A 239 -3.20 -11.24 -4.61
C GLN A 239 -1.85 -11.89 -4.96
N ALA A 240 -1.03 -11.21 -5.77
CA ALA A 240 0.32 -11.66 -6.09
C ALA A 240 1.18 -11.84 -4.83
N ARG A 241 1.11 -10.90 -3.88
CA ARG A 241 1.83 -11.01 -2.60
C ARG A 241 1.34 -12.16 -1.72
N ARG A 242 0.05 -12.47 -1.72
CA ARG A 242 -0.50 -13.61 -0.95
C ARG A 242 0.00 -14.95 -1.51
N LEU A 243 0.08 -15.07 -2.83
CA LEU A 243 0.58 -16.28 -3.49
C LEU A 243 2.10 -16.44 -3.29
N HIS A 244 2.87 -15.35 -3.38
CA HIS A 244 4.32 -15.34 -3.18
C HIS A 244 4.77 -14.25 -2.19
N PRO A 245 4.68 -14.51 -0.87
CA PRO A 245 4.97 -13.51 0.20
C PRO A 245 6.42 -13.04 0.28
N HIS A 246 7.36 -13.78 -0.32
CA HIS A 246 8.79 -13.48 -0.24
C HIS A 246 9.41 -13.09 -1.58
N ALA A 247 8.64 -13.11 -2.67
CA ALA A 247 9.16 -12.67 -3.97
C ALA A 247 9.41 -11.16 -3.97
N GLU A 248 10.58 -10.72 -4.42
CA GLU A 248 10.93 -9.29 -4.51
C GLU A 248 10.06 -8.55 -5.52
N ASN A 249 9.74 -9.20 -6.64
CA ASN A 249 8.84 -8.65 -7.65
C ASN A 249 7.46 -8.29 -7.09
N THR A 250 6.90 -9.08 -6.17
CA THR A 250 5.59 -8.76 -5.56
C THR A 250 5.68 -7.56 -4.62
N ARG A 251 6.83 -7.36 -3.95
CA ARG A 251 7.07 -6.18 -3.10
C ARG A 251 7.19 -4.90 -3.93
N ALA A 252 7.90 -4.95 -5.05
CA ALA A 252 8.00 -3.83 -5.99
C ALA A 252 6.62 -3.39 -6.50
N ARG A 253 5.79 -4.35 -6.92
CA ARG A 253 4.45 -4.07 -7.45
C ARG A 253 3.47 -3.55 -6.41
N LEU A 254 3.63 -3.91 -5.14
CA LEU A 254 2.89 -3.25 -4.05
C LEU A 254 3.26 -1.76 -3.94
N LEU A 255 4.54 -1.41 -4.10
CA LEU A 255 4.99 -0.04 -4.06
C LEU A 255 4.45 0.75 -5.29
N ALA A 256 4.54 0.17 -6.48
CA ALA A 256 3.98 0.73 -7.71
C ALA A 256 2.47 0.94 -7.62
N ALA A 257 1.71 -0.03 -7.10
CA ALA A 257 0.28 0.11 -6.90
C ALA A 257 -0.06 1.20 -5.88
N ALA A 258 0.70 1.27 -4.76
CA ALA A 258 0.50 2.27 -3.72
C ALA A 258 0.67 3.71 -4.25
N TYR A 259 1.73 3.96 -5.01
CA TYR A 259 2.11 5.29 -5.49
C TYR A 259 1.80 5.53 -6.98
N SER A 260 0.81 4.81 -7.50
CA SER A 260 0.39 4.88 -8.91
C SER A 260 -0.08 6.28 -9.37
N ASP A 261 -0.57 7.13 -8.45
CA ASP A 261 -0.70 8.58 -8.67
C ASP A 261 0.02 9.32 -7.52
N PRO A 262 1.11 10.07 -7.79
CA PRO A 262 1.87 10.79 -6.77
C PRO A 262 1.07 11.93 -6.11
N ARG A 263 0.01 12.44 -6.75
CA ARG A 263 -0.87 13.48 -6.19
C ARG A 263 -1.85 12.91 -5.16
N LEU A 264 -2.12 11.61 -5.21
CA LEU A 264 -2.89 10.92 -4.18
C LEU A 264 -2.04 10.85 -2.91
N ARG A 265 -2.32 11.76 -1.97
CA ARG A 265 -1.62 11.81 -0.68
C ARG A 265 -2.03 10.63 0.19
N ASP A 266 -3.32 10.38 0.27
CA ASP A 266 -3.88 9.48 1.28
C ASP A 266 -5.29 9.01 0.89
N VAL A 267 -5.75 7.92 1.51
CA VAL A 267 -7.13 7.47 1.40
C VAL A 267 -7.62 6.93 2.74
N LEU A 268 -8.75 7.47 3.20
CA LEU A 268 -9.38 7.11 4.45
C LEU A 268 -10.55 6.15 4.19
N ALA A 269 -10.48 4.96 4.77
CA ALA A 269 -11.57 3.99 4.76
C ALA A 269 -12.69 4.40 5.68
N LEU A 270 -13.92 4.24 5.18
CA LEU A 270 -15.14 4.46 5.93
C LEU A 270 -15.89 3.14 6.07
N GLU A 271 -16.79 3.08 7.06
CA GLU A 271 -17.70 1.95 7.21
C GLU A 271 -18.90 2.07 6.27
N SER A 272 -19.21 3.28 5.83
CA SER A 272 -20.28 3.55 4.86
C SER A 272 -19.95 4.75 3.97
N ALA A 273 -20.71 4.91 2.88
CA ALA A 273 -20.57 6.08 2.00
C ALA A 273 -20.72 7.38 2.81
N ALA A 274 -19.78 8.30 2.63
CA ALA A 274 -19.86 9.61 3.26
C ALA A 274 -20.90 10.49 2.58
N SER A 275 -21.71 11.17 3.37
CA SER A 275 -22.69 12.16 2.88
C SER A 275 -22.15 13.60 2.92
N ALA A 276 -21.19 13.89 3.81
CA ALA A 276 -20.57 15.20 3.94
C ALA A 276 -19.11 15.07 4.45
N VAL A 277 -18.23 15.98 4.03
CA VAL A 277 -16.88 16.14 4.57
C VAL A 277 -16.55 17.61 4.81
N ALA A 278 -15.83 17.91 5.89
CA ALA A 278 -15.36 19.26 6.18
C ALA A 278 -14.09 19.26 7.03
N TYR A 279 -13.19 20.20 6.78
CA TYR A 279 -12.11 20.51 7.70
C TYR A 279 -12.57 21.55 8.73
N THR A 280 -12.07 21.44 9.95
CA THR A 280 -12.12 22.55 10.94
C THR A 280 -11.40 23.79 10.38
N ALA A 281 -11.75 25.00 10.82
CA ALA A 281 -11.14 26.24 10.29
C ALA A 281 -9.61 26.31 10.47
N GLY A 282 -9.08 25.61 11.47
CA GLY A 282 -7.63 25.45 11.67
C GLY A 282 -6.95 24.44 10.73
N GLY A 283 -7.73 23.61 10.02
CA GLY A 283 -7.23 22.55 9.14
C GLY A 283 -6.57 21.39 9.87
N ARG A 284 -6.80 21.24 11.19
CA ARG A 284 -6.18 20.20 12.00
C ARG A 284 -6.98 18.90 12.04
N SER A 285 -8.31 19.01 11.97
CA SER A 285 -9.21 17.86 11.96
C SER A 285 -10.07 17.84 10.70
N LEU A 286 -10.24 16.64 10.13
CA LEU A 286 -11.16 16.32 9.04
C LEU A 286 -12.37 15.58 9.62
N ALA A 287 -13.56 16.15 9.51
CA ALA A 287 -14.80 15.48 9.85
C ALA A 287 -15.43 14.83 8.61
N VAL A 288 -15.91 13.61 8.79
CA VAL A 288 -16.58 12.80 7.77
C VAL A 288 -17.91 12.33 8.35
N ALA A 289 -19.00 12.66 7.66
CA ALA A 289 -20.33 12.17 8.03
C ALA A 289 -20.63 10.86 7.31
N GLU A 290 -20.79 9.80 8.10
CA GLU A 290 -21.17 8.46 7.69
C GLU A 290 -22.64 8.20 8.04
N LYS A 291 -23.18 7.05 7.65
CA LYS A 291 -24.60 6.70 7.80
C LYS A 291 -25.13 6.85 9.23
N GLU A 292 -24.34 6.48 10.23
CA GLU A 292 -24.77 6.42 11.64
C GLU A 292 -23.98 7.34 12.57
N SER A 293 -22.94 8.01 12.08
CA SER A 293 -22.11 8.88 12.91
C SER A 293 -21.34 9.91 12.09
N VAL A 294 -20.92 10.98 12.75
CA VAL A 294 -19.87 11.88 12.23
C VAL A 294 -18.58 11.53 12.96
N ARG A 295 -17.54 11.20 12.20
CA ARG A 295 -16.21 10.86 12.72
C ARG A 295 -15.23 11.96 12.37
N ALA A 296 -14.41 12.35 13.34
CA ALA A 296 -13.33 13.31 13.14
C ALA A 296 -11.99 12.60 13.20
N TYR A 297 -11.16 12.90 12.22
CA TYR A 297 -9.82 12.36 12.06
C TYR A 297 -8.80 13.48 12.12
N ASP A 298 -7.60 13.18 12.60
CA ASP A 298 -6.46 14.08 12.45
C ASP A 298 -6.16 14.25 10.95
N ALA A 299 -5.93 15.49 10.53
CA ALA A 299 -5.75 15.82 9.12
C ALA A 299 -4.41 15.36 8.54
N ASP A 300 -3.42 15.03 9.39
CA ASP A 300 -2.09 14.61 8.96
C ASP A 300 -1.89 13.09 9.07
N ASP A 301 -2.30 12.46 10.18
CA ASP A 301 -2.09 11.02 10.41
C ASP A 301 -3.34 10.14 10.30
N ARG A 302 -4.51 10.74 10.06
CA ARG A 302 -5.82 10.07 9.90
C ARG A 302 -6.27 9.22 11.07
N LYS A 303 -5.71 9.42 12.26
CA LYS A 303 -6.25 8.76 13.44
C LYS A 303 -7.59 9.35 13.82
N LEU A 304 -8.50 8.48 14.24
CA LEU A 304 -9.78 8.88 14.80
C LEU A 304 -9.53 9.68 16.09
N LEU A 305 -10.05 10.90 16.14
CA LEU A 305 -9.97 11.82 17.27
C LEU A 305 -11.26 11.77 18.10
N ALA A 306 -12.41 11.80 17.43
CA ALA A 306 -13.71 11.87 18.07
C ALA A 306 -14.81 11.29 17.16
N GLN A 307 -15.91 10.87 17.77
CA GLN A 307 -17.09 10.38 17.07
C GLN A 307 -18.34 10.97 17.72
N MET A 308 -19.27 11.41 16.88
CA MET A 308 -20.61 11.88 17.26
C MET A 308 -21.65 10.91 16.67
N PRO A 309 -22.39 10.15 17.49
CA PRO A 309 -23.45 9.28 16.99
C PRO A 309 -24.63 10.11 16.46
N LEU A 310 -25.31 9.61 15.43
CA LEU A 310 -26.55 10.18 14.89
C LEU A 310 -27.77 9.47 15.48
N LEU A 311 -28.91 10.15 15.52
CA LEU A 311 -30.16 9.50 15.93
C LEU A 311 -30.68 8.57 14.83
N LYS A 312 -31.44 7.55 15.21
CA LYS A 312 -31.97 6.55 14.27
C LYS A 312 -32.80 7.19 13.16
N GLY A 313 -32.35 7.03 11.91
CA GLY A 313 -32.99 7.57 10.72
C GLY A 313 -32.65 9.04 10.41
N GLU A 314 -31.72 9.66 11.15
CA GLU A 314 -31.08 10.91 10.72
C GLU A 314 -29.97 10.62 9.70
N GLN A 315 -29.81 11.53 8.75
CA GLN A 315 -28.64 11.57 7.87
C GLN A 315 -28.09 12.99 7.86
N VAL A 316 -26.76 13.14 7.88
CA VAL A 316 -26.14 14.46 7.78
C VAL A 316 -26.22 14.93 6.34
N THR A 317 -26.73 16.15 6.13
CA THR A 317 -26.77 16.79 4.81
C THR A 317 -25.57 17.71 4.61
N HIS A 318 -25.12 18.40 5.66
CA HIS A 318 -24.03 19.39 5.56
C HIS A 318 -23.13 19.39 6.81
N LEU A 319 -21.83 19.63 6.57
CA LEU A 319 -20.84 19.95 7.58
C LEU A 319 -20.17 21.27 7.21
N VAL A 320 -20.13 22.24 8.13
CA VAL A 320 -19.51 23.56 7.88
C VAL A 320 -18.60 23.95 9.04
N PRO A 321 -17.37 24.42 8.79
CA PRO A 321 -16.52 24.94 9.86
C PRO A 321 -17.07 26.22 10.45
N LEU A 322 -17.01 26.33 11.78
CA LEU A 322 -17.17 27.60 12.46
C LEU A 322 -15.87 28.40 12.37
N GLY A 323 -15.95 29.72 12.41
CA GLY A 323 -14.79 30.62 12.37
C GLY A 323 -13.79 30.43 13.51
N ASP A 324 -14.17 29.71 14.56
CA ASP A 324 -13.28 29.33 15.65
C ASP A 324 -12.36 28.14 15.30
N ARG A 325 -11.25 28.04 16.02
CA ARG A 325 -10.29 26.94 15.81
C ARG A 325 -10.76 25.68 16.55
N GLY A 326 -11.84 25.05 16.10
CA GLY A 326 -12.17 23.72 16.62
C GLY A 326 -13.53 23.18 16.23
N ARG A 327 -14.58 24.01 16.13
CA ARG A 327 -15.97 23.52 16.05
C ARG A 327 -16.49 23.44 14.62
N LEU A 328 -17.48 22.58 14.46
CA LEU A 328 -18.23 22.39 13.22
C LEU A 328 -19.73 22.52 13.50
N ALA A 329 -20.46 23.03 12.51
CA ALA A 329 -21.91 22.93 12.46
C ALA A 329 -22.30 21.68 11.63
N VAL A 330 -23.20 20.89 12.18
CA VAL A 330 -23.73 19.66 11.58
C VAL A 330 -25.22 19.84 11.34
N ALA A 331 -25.66 19.72 10.08
CA ALA A 331 -27.08 19.75 9.73
C ALA A 331 -27.56 18.39 9.23
N THR A 332 -28.80 18.04 9.54
CA THR A 332 -29.39 16.74 9.20
C THR A 332 -30.61 16.85 8.28
N SER A 333 -30.97 15.70 7.68
CA SER A 333 -32.16 15.50 6.86
C SER A 333 -33.47 15.66 7.63
N ARG A 334 -33.43 15.65 8.97
CA ARG A 334 -34.58 15.93 9.84
C ARG A 334 -34.68 17.40 10.27
N GLY A 335 -33.78 18.25 9.82
CA GLY A 335 -33.81 19.68 10.16
C GLY A 335 -33.06 20.05 11.43
N SER A 336 -32.42 19.10 12.09
CA SER A 336 -31.60 19.39 13.28
C SER A 336 -30.27 20.03 12.87
N VAL A 337 -29.93 21.13 13.56
CA VAL A 337 -28.65 21.85 13.41
C VAL A 337 -27.93 21.83 14.75
N ARG A 338 -26.71 21.28 14.76
CA ARG A 338 -25.92 21.02 15.98
C ARG A 338 -24.52 21.61 15.86
N LEU A 339 -23.96 22.08 16.97
CA LEU A 339 -22.55 22.45 17.10
C LEU A 339 -21.79 21.30 17.74
N TRP A 340 -20.68 20.91 17.13
CA TRP A 340 -19.85 19.81 17.62
C TRP A 340 -18.38 20.22 17.64
N ASP A 341 -17.66 19.81 18.69
CA ASP A 341 -16.22 20.02 18.83
C ASP A 341 -15.45 18.72 18.54
N PRO A 342 -15.03 18.49 17.28
CA PRO A 342 -14.26 17.30 16.91
C PRO A 342 -12.87 17.19 17.58
N THR A 343 -12.41 18.20 18.32
CA THR A 343 -11.08 18.18 18.96
C THR A 343 -11.09 17.50 20.33
N VAL A 344 -12.27 17.31 20.92
CA VAL A 344 -12.45 16.71 22.24
C VAL A 344 -13.25 15.43 22.11
N GLN A 345 -12.62 14.29 22.43
CA GLN A 345 -13.29 13.00 22.38
C GLN A 345 -14.49 12.96 23.34
N GLY A 346 -15.64 12.51 22.84
CA GLY A 346 -16.88 12.44 23.62
C GLY A 346 -17.57 13.79 23.85
N SER A 347 -17.15 14.88 23.18
CA SER A 347 -17.81 16.18 23.32
C SER A 347 -19.30 16.07 22.91
N PRO A 348 -20.24 16.52 23.76
CA PRO A 348 -21.65 16.53 23.38
C PRO A 348 -21.89 17.53 22.26
N ALA A 349 -22.70 17.15 21.27
CA ALA A 349 -23.15 18.07 20.24
C ALA A 349 -24.26 18.97 20.79
N ARG A 350 -24.02 20.29 20.84
CA ARG A 350 -25.02 21.26 21.32
C ARG A 350 -26.06 21.49 20.23
N LEU A 351 -27.33 21.22 20.53
CA LEU A 351 -28.45 21.54 19.64
C LEU A 351 -28.64 23.06 19.52
N VAL A 352 -28.71 23.57 18.30
CA VAL A 352 -29.01 24.99 18.00
C VAL A 352 -30.48 25.15 17.63
N ALA A 353 -30.96 24.25 16.76
CA ALA A 353 -32.34 24.22 16.31
C ALA A 353 -32.73 22.79 15.97
N ASP A 354 -33.99 22.46 16.21
CA ASP A 354 -34.61 21.21 15.78
C ASP A 354 -35.80 21.55 14.88
N GLY A 355 -35.64 21.29 13.58
CA GLY A 355 -36.67 21.52 12.57
C GLY A 355 -37.54 20.28 12.34
N GLN A 356 -38.60 20.44 11.54
CA GLN A 356 -39.39 19.31 11.02
C GLN A 356 -39.08 19.02 9.53
N GLU A 357 -38.30 19.90 8.88
CA GLU A 357 -37.95 19.81 7.46
C GLU A 357 -36.43 19.75 7.27
N GLY A 358 -35.97 18.96 6.30
CA GLY A 358 -34.56 18.73 6.04
C GLY A 358 -33.79 19.98 5.59
N VAL A 359 -32.56 20.13 6.06
CA VAL A 359 -31.69 21.25 5.68
C VAL A 359 -31.12 21.04 4.27
N ILE A 360 -31.43 21.97 3.37
CA ILE A 360 -30.98 21.96 1.96
C ILE A 360 -29.64 22.67 1.78
N ALA A 361 -29.36 23.73 2.54
CA ALA A 361 -28.08 24.42 2.54
C ALA A 361 -27.74 24.94 3.94
N LEU A 362 -26.45 24.99 4.27
CA LEU A 362 -25.93 25.46 5.55
C LEU A 362 -24.72 26.38 5.32
N ALA A 363 -24.62 27.46 6.08
CA ALA A 363 -23.47 28.37 6.07
C ALA A 363 -23.19 28.91 7.48
N ALA A 364 -21.91 29.18 7.75
CA ALA A 364 -21.45 29.85 8.97
C ALA A 364 -20.74 31.15 8.63
N SER A 365 -20.87 32.16 9.49
CA SER A 365 -20.13 33.41 9.34
C SER A 365 -18.63 33.17 9.59
N PRO A 366 -17.73 33.97 8.99
CA PRO A 366 -16.28 33.79 9.12
C PRO A 366 -15.73 33.89 10.55
N ASP A 367 -16.41 34.62 11.42
CA ASP A 367 -16.11 34.71 12.87
C ASP A 367 -16.80 33.61 13.70
N GLY A 368 -17.69 32.82 13.09
CA GLY A 368 -18.49 31.80 13.75
C GLY A 368 -19.61 32.35 14.64
N ALA A 369 -19.92 33.65 14.59
CA ALA A 369 -20.99 34.26 15.39
C ALA A 369 -22.40 33.88 14.91
N PHE A 370 -22.58 33.67 13.60
CA PHE A 370 -23.86 33.36 12.98
C PHE A 370 -23.82 32.03 12.22
N LEU A 371 -24.96 31.35 12.26
CA LEU A 371 -25.29 30.22 11.39
C LEU A 371 -26.54 30.53 10.59
N ALA A 372 -26.55 30.12 9.33
CA ALA A 372 -27.70 30.25 8.45
C ALA A 372 -27.99 28.93 7.73
N TRP A 373 -29.25 28.57 7.62
CA TRP A 373 -29.67 27.39 6.86
C TRP A 373 -31.02 27.60 6.17
N SER A 374 -31.27 26.81 5.13
CA SER A 374 -32.55 26.79 4.40
C SER A 374 -33.19 25.41 4.44
N GLY A 375 -34.52 25.39 4.46
CA GLY A 375 -35.35 24.21 4.24
C GLY A 375 -35.94 24.21 2.82
N THR A 376 -37.08 23.55 2.66
CA THR A 376 -37.87 23.57 1.40
C THR A 376 -38.56 24.91 1.17
N ASP A 377 -38.85 25.65 2.24
CA ASP A 377 -39.44 26.98 2.16
C ASP A 377 -38.46 28.03 1.62
N PRO A 378 -38.96 29.10 0.95
CA PRO A 378 -38.17 30.25 0.51
C PRO A 378 -37.83 31.19 1.67
N THR A 379 -37.38 30.63 2.78
CA THR A 379 -36.94 31.36 3.97
C THR A 379 -35.57 30.86 4.39
N VAL A 380 -34.74 31.78 4.86
CA VAL A 380 -33.46 31.45 5.49
C VAL A 380 -33.61 31.62 6.98
N THR A 381 -33.30 30.57 7.74
CA THR A 381 -33.24 30.65 9.19
C THR A 381 -31.83 31.01 9.61
N VAL A 382 -31.69 32.02 10.46
CA VAL A 382 -30.42 32.48 11.03
C VAL A 382 -30.45 32.31 12.54
N ALA A 383 -29.35 31.84 13.13
CA ALA A 383 -29.16 31.72 14.57
C ALA A 383 -27.81 32.31 14.99
N THR A 384 -27.76 32.82 16.21
CA THR A 384 -26.50 33.15 16.88
C THR A 384 -25.90 31.90 17.51
N THR A 385 -24.58 31.72 17.44
CA THR A 385 -23.93 30.55 18.07
C THR A 385 -23.76 30.70 19.58
N ALA A 386 -23.74 31.94 20.09
CA ALA A 386 -23.63 32.22 21.52
C ALA A 386 -24.95 31.93 22.25
N THR A 387 -26.03 32.59 21.83
CA THR A 387 -27.34 32.54 22.50
C THR A 387 -28.33 31.64 21.78
N PRO A 388 -29.19 30.89 22.51
CA PRO A 388 -30.30 30.17 21.91
C PRO A 388 -31.29 31.13 21.24
N GLY A 389 -31.78 30.78 20.04
CA GLY A 389 -32.79 31.56 19.32
C GLY A 389 -32.56 31.55 17.81
N THR A 390 -33.65 31.59 17.05
CA THR A 390 -33.62 31.59 15.59
C THR A 390 -34.47 32.73 15.04
N LYS A 391 -34.06 33.29 13.91
CA LYS A 391 -34.74 34.34 13.17
C LYS A 391 -34.96 33.84 11.74
N ARG A 392 -36.21 33.77 11.29
CA ARG A 392 -36.52 33.47 9.88
C ARG A 392 -36.54 34.76 9.06
N LEU A 393 -35.82 34.75 7.95
CA LEU A 393 -35.71 35.87 7.01
C LEU A 393 -36.31 35.45 5.66
N PRO A 394 -37.33 36.16 5.16
CA PRO A 394 -37.92 35.85 3.86
C PRO A 394 -36.96 36.23 2.72
N VAL A 395 -36.88 35.39 1.70
CA VAL A 395 -36.13 35.64 0.47
C VAL A 395 -37.02 35.37 -0.75
N LYS A 396 -36.69 35.96 -1.90
CA LYS A 396 -37.46 35.74 -3.14
C LYS A 396 -36.96 34.51 -3.89
N GLY A 397 -37.85 33.80 -4.58
CA GLY A 397 -37.54 32.60 -5.37
C GLY A 397 -38.00 31.31 -4.68
N ALA A 398 -38.32 30.28 -5.47
CA ALA A 398 -39.06 29.11 -4.98
C ALA A 398 -38.21 27.97 -4.37
N SER A 399 -36.92 27.85 -4.72
CA SER A 399 -36.06 26.79 -4.20
C SER A 399 -34.64 27.30 -3.96
N LEU A 400 -34.23 27.33 -2.69
CA LEU A 400 -32.89 27.75 -2.29
C LEU A 400 -31.93 26.58 -2.46
N SER A 401 -30.82 26.81 -3.16
CA SER A 401 -29.86 25.76 -3.53
C SER A 401 -28.55 25.87 -2.76
N SER A 402 -28.16 27.07 -2.33
CA SER A 402 -26.85 27.32 -1.74
C SER A 402 -26.83 28.58 -0.87
N LEU A 403 -26.01 28.55 0.18
CA LEU A 403 -25.82 29.66 1.12
C LEU A 403 -24.34 29.87 1.37
N ALA A 404 -23.89 31.13 1.47
CA ALA A 404 -22.54 31.45 1.91
C ALA A 404 -22.45 32.86 2.50
N PHE A 405 -21.70 33.03 3.59
CA PHE A 405 -21.43 34.35 4.16
C PHE A 405 -20.31 35.06 3.40
N ALA A 406 -20.63 36.22 2.81
CA ALA A 406 -19.69 37.12 2.13
C ALA A 406 -18.83 37.96 3.10
N SER A 407 -19.36 38.21 4.30
CA SER A 407 -18.75 38.88 5.44
C SER A 407 -19.33 38.31 6.74
N ASN A 408 -19.01 38.86 7.90
CA ASN A 408 -19.60 38.40 9.17
C ASN A 408 -21.12 38.60 9.23
N GLU A 409 -21.66 39.57 8.49
CA GLU A 409 -23.08 39.96 8.57
C GLU A 409 -23.82 39.79 7.23
N THR A 410 -23.09 39.74 6.11
CA THR A 410 -23.69 39.63 4.79
C THR A 410 -23.78 38.17 4.36
N LEU A 411 -25.00 37.66 4.25
CA LEU A 411 -25.30 36.33 3.73
C LEU A 411 -25.72 36.40 2.25
N VAL A 412 -25.13 35.53 1.44
CA VAL A 412 -25.46 35.36 0.02
C VAL A 412 -26.27 34.08 -0.15
N VAL A 413 -27.34 34.19 -0.93
CA VAL A 413 -28.31 33.14 -1.17
C VAL A 413 -28.38 32.86 -2.66
N GLY A 414 -28.07 31.62 -3.04
CA GLY A 414 -28.26 31.08 -4.38
C GLY A 414 -29.57 30.31 -4.46
N ALA A 415 -30.28 30.47 -5.58
CA ALA A 415 -31.55 29.80 -5.82
C ALA A 415 -31.56 29.13 -7.20
N ALA A 416 -32.35 28.06 -7.30
CA ALA A 416 -32.82 27.51 -8.55
C ALA A 416 -34.17 28.19 -8.87
N PRO A 417 -34.19 29.17 -9.80
CA PRO A 417 -35.41 29.93 -10.11
C PRO A 417 -36.48 28.99 -10.70
N SER A 418 -37.72 29.09 -10.21
CA SER A 418 -38.86 28.35 -10.78
C SER A 418 -39.57 29.16 -11.86
N GLN A 419 -39.56 30.48 -11.72
CA GLN A 419 -40.06 31.42 -12.71
C GLN A 419 -38.92 32.18 -13.37
N ARG A 420 -39.14 32.63 -14.62
CA ARG A 420 -38.13 33.37 -15.42
C ARG A 420 -37.61 34.63 -14.73
N ASP A 421 -38.43 35.24 -13.87
CA ASP A 421 -38.11 36.50 -13.20
C ASP A 421 -37.57 36.32 -11.78
N ASP A 422 -37.50 35.10 -11.27
CA ASP A 422 -36.96 34.82 -9.94
C ASP A 422 -35.47 35.19 -9.86
N PRO A 423 -35.03 35.82 -8.76
CA PRO A 423 -33.63 36.15 -8.58
C PRO A 423 -32.81 34.91 -8.23
N ALA A 424 -31.88 34.53 -9.13
CA ALA A 424 -30.98 33.40 -8.90
C ALA A 424 -29.92 33.65 -7.81
N LEU A 425 -29.61 34.91 -7.50
CA LEU A 425 -28.60 35.28 -6.50
C LEU A 425 -29.01 36.56 -5.74
N GLN A 426 -29.01 36.48 -4.42
CA GLN A 426 -29.42 37.57 -3.52
C GLN A 426 -28.41 37.71 -2.38
N ALA A 427 -28.30 38.93 -1.84
CA ALA A 427 -27.55 39.22 -0.62
C ALA A 427 -28.47 39.86 0.42
N LEU A 428 -28.37 39.42 1.66
CA LEU A 428 -29.08 39.99 2.79
C LEU A 428 -28.10 40.25 3.95
N ASP A 429 -28.45 41.22 4.77
CA ASP A 429 -27.79 41.50 6.03
C ASP A 429 -28.56 40.77 7.15
N VAL A 430 -27.86 39.96 7.94
CA VAL A 430 -28.48 39.15 8.99
C VAL A 430 -28.73 39.94 10.29
N THR A 431 -27.98 41.02 10.51
CA THR A 431 -28.09 41.86 11.72
C THR A 431 -29.17 42.93 11.55
N SER A 432 -29.23 43.55 10.38
CA SER A 432 -30.18 44.63 10.10
C SER A 432 -31.53 44.13 9.54
N ARG A 433 -32.48 45.06 9.36
CA ARG A 433 -33.70 44.86 8.56
C ARG A 433 -33.51 45.39 7.12
N ALA A 434 -32.26 45.56 6.66
CA ALA A 434 -31.99 46.07 5.33
C ALA A 434 -32.67 45.19 4.27
N PRO A 435 -33.17 45.78 3.17
CA PRO A 435 -33.85 45.04 2.14
C PRO A 435 -32.91 44.04 1.46
N VAL A 436 -33.46 42.88 1.10
CA VAL A 436 -32.76 41.85 0.31
C VAL A 436 -32.34 42.46 -1.03
N ARG A 437 -31.03 42.43 -1.32
CA ARG A 437 -30.44 42.97 -2.55
C ARG A 437 -30.25 41.87 -3.58
N THR A 438 -30.95 41.96 -4.71
CA THR A 438 -30.67 41.07 -5.86
C THR A 438 -29.34 41.44 -6.50
N LEU A 439 -28.48 40.44 -6.71
CA LEU A 439 -27.19 40.63 -7.37
C LEU A 439 -27.36 40.48 -8.89
N GLN A 440 -26.77 41.41 -9.64
CA GLN A 440 -26.76 41.36 -11.10
C GLN A 440 -25.37 41.06 -11.63
N SER A 441 -25.28 40.28 -12.70
CA SER A 441 -24.02 40.17 -13.45
C SER A 441 -24.00 41.27 -14.50
N GLY A 442 -22.91 42.05 -14.58
CA GLY A 442 -22.80 43.26 -15.41
C GLY A 442 -22.91 43.08 -16.94
N GLY A 443 -23.39 41.92 -17.42
CA GLY A 443 -23.63 41.62 -18.84
C GLY A 443 -24.98 40.93 -19.12
N GLY A 444 -25.94 41.01 -18.20
CA GLY A 444 -27.28 40.44 -18.36
C GLY A 444 -27.79 39.72 -17.10
N PRO A 445 -29.09 39.39 -17.03
CA PRO A 445 -29.71 38.85 -15.84
C PRO A 445 -29.21 37.42 -15.55
N LEU A 446 -28.66 37.22 -14.34
CA LEU A 446 -28.48 35.90 -13.73
C LEU A 446 -29.79 35.09 -13.62
N ARG A 447 -30.94 35.75 -13.80
CA ARG A 447 -32.29 35.18 -13.64
C ARG A 447 -32.54 33.94 -14.51
N ARG A 448 -31.81 33.76 -15.62
CA ARG A 448 -31.99 32.62 -16.53
C ARG A 448 -31.26 31.34 -16.11
N HIS A 449 -30.24 31.44 -15.27
CA HIS A 449 -29.37 30.30 -14.94
C HIS A 449 -29.25 30.21 -13.43
N GLY A 450 -29.92 29.21 -12.84
CA GLY A 450 -29.87 28.98 -11.40
C GLY A 450 -28.44 28.80 -10.89
N VAL A 451 -28.24 29.11 -9.62
CA VAL A 451 -26.95 28.94 -8.95
C VAL A 451 -26.96 27.56 -8.30
N GLY A 452 -25.98 26.70 -8.61
CA GLY A 452 -25.85 25.36 -8.02
C GLY A 452 -24.99 25.36 -6.77
N ALA A 453 -23.94 26.17 -6.73
CA ALA A 453 -23.02 26.23 -5.60
C ALA A 453 -22.40 27.62 -5.43
N ILE A 454 -22.06 27.98 -4.19
CA ILE A 454 -21.37 29.22 -3.83
C ILE A 454 -20.18 28.88 -2.92
N ALA A 455 -19.01 29.45 -3.21
CA ALA A 455 -17.86 29.40 -2.33
C ALA A 455 -17.35 30.82 -2.09
N VAL A 456 -16.99 31.13 -0.84
CA VAL A 456 -16.48 32.45 -0.43
C VAL A 456 -15.13 32.31 0.24
N GLN A 457 -14.24 33.27 -0.03
CA GLN A 457 -13.03 33.51 0.72
C GLN A 457 -13.04 34.90 1.35
N PRO A 458 -13.42 34.99 2.64
CA PRO A 458 -13.66 36.27 3.30
C PRO A 458 -12.43 37.19 3.34
N LEU A 459 -11.25 36.63 3.65
CA LEU A 459 -10.00 37.39 3.82
C LEU A 459 -9.50 38.08 2.54
N ARG A 460 -9.94 37.61 1.37
CA ARG A 460 -9.55 38.17 0.06
C ARG A 460 -10.70 38.86 -0.65
N HIS A 461 -11.84 38.99 0.03
CA HIS A 461 -13.06 39.57 -0.51
C HIS A 461 -13.47 38.98 -1.85
N LEU A 462 -13.35 37.65 -1.96
CA LEU A 462 -13.54 36.90 -3.20
C LEU A 462 -14.68 35.91 -3.01
N MET A 463 -15.57 35.82 -4.00
CA MET A 463 -16.62 34.81 -4.06
C MET A 463 -16.69 34.22 -5.46
N ILE A 464 -17.00 32.93 -5.55
CA ILE A 464 -17.29 32.23 -6.80
C ILE A 464 -18.67 31.61 -6.72
N THR A 465 -19.42 31.76 -7.79
CA THR A 465 -20.70 31.09 -8.00
C THR A 465 -20.58 30.13 -9.17
N GLY A 466 -21.07 28.92 -8.97
CA GLY A 466 -21.17 27.88 -9.99
C GLY A 466 -22.61 27.73 -10.40
N ASN A 467 -22.88 27.91 -11.69
CA ASN A 467 -24.23 27.93 -12.22
C ASN A 467 -24.64 26.54 -12.73
N LEU A 468 -25.95 26.32 -12.83
CA LEU A 468 -26.53 25.08 -13.36
C LEU A 468 -26.22 24.86 -14.84
N ASP A 469 -25.80 25.91 -15.57
CA ASP A 469 -25.33 25.80 -16.95
C ASP A 469 -23.83 25.42 -17.06
N GLY A 470 -23.14 25.24 -15.94
CA GLY A 470 -21.71 24.92 -15.88
C GLY A 470 -20.78 26.13 -15.91
N THR A 471 -21.30 27.36 -15.99
CA THR A 471 -20.49 28.59 -15.95
C THR A 471 -20.06 28.92 -14.52
N LEU A 472 -18.87 29.51 -14.39
CA LEU A 472 -18.37 30.04 -13.12
C LEU A 472 -18.32 31.56 -13.22
N LYS A 473 -18.79 32.25 -12.17
CA LYS A 473 -18.66 33.70 -12.04
C LYS A 473 -17.86 34.05 -10.80
N VAL A 474 -16.96 35.00 -10.96
CA VAL A 474 -16.10 35.53 -9.88
C VAL A 474 -16.65 36.89 -9.47
N TRP A 475 -16.71 37.11 -8.16
CA TRP A 475 -17.32 38.26 -7.53
C TRP A 475 -16.39 38.88 -6.50
N ASP A 476 -16.43 40.20 -6.39
CA ASP A 476 -15.83 40.93 -5.27
C ASP A 476 -16.89 41.07 -4.16
N THR A 477 -16.58 40.60 -2.94
CA THR A 477 -17.55 40.58 -1.83
C THR A 477 -17.73 41.92 -1.13
N ARG A 478 -16.86 42.92 -1.37
CA ARG A 478 -17.07 44.28 -0.84
C ARG A 478 -18.11 45.02 -1.66
N THR A 479 -18.01 44.91 -2.98
CA THR A 479 -18.88 45.60 -3.93
C THR A 479 -20.11 44.79 -4.31
N MET A 480 -20.05 43.46 -4.11
CA MET A 480 -21.03 42.47 -4.56
C MET A 480 -21.26 42.53 -6.08
N ARG A 481 -20.20 42.83 -6.83
CA ARG A 481 -20.20 42.90 -8.29
C ARG A 481 -19.39 41.77 -8.90
N ALA A 482 -19.87 41.24 -10.03
CA ALA A 482 -19.13 40.26 -10.81
C ALA A 482 -17.91 40.91 -11.46
N THR A 483 -16.73 40.33 -11.25
CA THR A 483 -15.45 40.81 -11.80
C THR A 483 -15.00 39.97 -13.01
N ALA A 484 -15.45 38.72 -13.10
CA ALA A 484 -15.16 37.84 -14.23
C ALA A 484 -16.27 36.81 -14.46
N THR A 485 -16.44 36.41 -15.72
CA THR A 485 -17.18 35.20 -16.09
C THR A 485 -16.18 34.24 -16.74
N ILE A 486 -16.14 33.01 -16.25
CA ILE A 486 -15.31 31.93 -16.77
C ILE A 486 -16.28 30.98 -17.48
N SER A 487 -16.28 31.07 -18.81
CA SER A 487 -17.16 30.29 -19.69
C SER A 487 -16.71 28.82 -19.78
N ARG A 488 -17.60 27.95 -20.28
CA ARG A 488 -17.35 26.51 -20.47
C ARG A 488 -16.02 26.24 -21.16
N VAL A 489 -15.30 25.21 -20.69
CA VAL A 489 -14.19 24.62 -21.45
C VAL A 489 -14.77 23.98 -22.71
N LYS A 490 -14.28 24.38 -23.89
CA LYS A 490 -14.65 23.76 -25.18
C LYS A 490 -14.51 22.23 -25.07
N GLY A 491 -15.56 21.48 -25.38
CA GLY A 491 -15.56 20.01 -25.37
C GLY A 491 -16.20 19.34 -24.14
N THR A 492 -16.57 20.09 -23.10
CA THR A 492 -17.37 19.54 -21.99
C THR A 492 -18.86 19.83 -22.19
N VAL A 493 -19.67 18.77 -22.30
CA VAL A 493 -21.14 18.84 -22.41
C VAL A 493 -21.70 19.49 -21.13
N GLY A 494 -22.76 20.29 -21.26
CA GLY A 494 -23.28 21.22 -20.25
C GLY A 494 -23.66 20.62 -18.90
N SER A 495 -22.68 20.45 -18.03
CA SER A 495 -22.83 19.86 -16.69
C SER A 495 -22.95 20.93 -15.62
N ALA A 496 -23.95 20.75 -14.74
CA ALA A 496 -24.24 21.68 -13.66
C ALA A 496 -23.11 21.67 -12.63
N VAL A 497 -22.71 22.83 -12.12
CA VAL A 497 -21.75 22.88 -11.00
C VAL A 497 -22.46 22.43 -9.72
N GLY A 498 -22.09 21.26 -9.22
CA GLY A 498 -22.71 20.64 -8.05
C GLY A 498 -22.03 21.00 -6.73
N ALA A 499 -20.71 21.27 -6.75
CA ALA A 499 -19.98 21.73 -5.56
C ALA A 499 -18.80 22.61 -5.95
N LEU A 500 -18.47 23.54 -5.06
CA LEU A 500 -17.34 24.46 -5.18
C LEU A 500 -16.56 24.52 -3.89
N ALA A 501 -15.25 24.64 -4.00
CA ALA A 501 -14.39 24.97 -2.87
C ALA A 501 -13.33 25.99 -3.30
N LEU A 502 -13.09 26.99 -2.46
CA LEU A 502 -12.07 28.03 -2.67
C LEU A 502 -10.85 27.78 -1.79
N GLY A 503 -9.66 27.79 -2.41
CA GLY A 503 -8.39 27.69 -1.71
C GLY A 503 -8.16 28.89 -0.82
N SER A 504 -7.47 28.69 0.30
CA SER A 504 -7.12 29.78 1.24
C SER A 504 -6.19 30.85 0.65
N ASP A 505 -5.66 30.61 -0.55
CA ASP A 505 -4.81 31.53 -1.31
C ASP A 505 -5.59 32.46 -2.25
N GLY A 506 -6.89 32.21 -2.49
CA GLY A 506 -7.71 32.93 -3.47
C GLY A 506 -7.23 32.84 -4.90
N ARG A 507 -6.44 31.82 -5.19
CA ARG A 507 -5.89 31.56 -6.51
C ARG A 507 -6.42 30.26 -7.07
N THR A 508 -6.67 29.27 -6.21
CA THR A 508 -7.18 27.97 -6.63
C THR A 508 -8.66 27.82 -6.29
N ALA A 509 -9.45 27.31 -7.23
CA ALA A 509 -10.80 26.81 -6.99
C ALA A 509 -10.90 25.35 -7.42
N LEU A 510 -11.71 24.58 -6.70
CA LEU A 510 -12.15 23.25 -7.15
C LEU A 510 -13.60 23.31 -7.58
N VAL A 511 -13.87 22.63 -8.69
CA VAL A 511 -15.15 22.65 -9.36
C VAL A 511 -15.57 21.20 -9.60
N ALA A 512 -16.59 20.74 -8.86
CA ALA A 512 -17.28 19.50 -9.18
C ALA A 512 -18.44 19.79 -10.12
N ARG A 513 -18.48 19.10 -11.25
CA ARG A 513 -19.58 19.16 -12.20
C ARG A 513 -20.35 17.83 -12.22
N ASN A 514 -21.67 17.93 -12.27
CA ASN A 514 -22.59 16.81 -12.30
C ASN A 514 -23.32 16.77 -13.66
N ASN A 515 -23.35 15.59 -14.29
CA ASN A 515 -24.01 15.40 -15.60
C ASN A 515 -25.52 15.10 -15.52
N GLY A 516 -26.19 15.37 -14.40
CA GLY A 516 -27.64 15.22 -14.30
C GLY A 516 -28.17 15.44 -12.89
N LEU A 517 -28.97 16.50 -12.71
CA LEU A 517 -29.80 16.71 -11.51
C LEU A 517 -31.17 15.98 -11.62
N GLY A 518 -31.32 15.06 -12.58
CA GLY A 518 -32.57 14.38 -12.91
C GLY A 518 -32.56 12.91 -12.48
N ARG A 519 -33.59 12.50 -11.75
CA ARG A 519 -33.91 11.10 -11.43
C ARG A 519 -34.19 10.33 -12.73
N THR A 520 -33.20 9.65 -13.31
CA THR A 520 -33.34 8.39 -14.08
C THR A 520 -31.99 7.94 -14.68
N SER A 521 -31.74 6.63 -14.60
CA SER A 521 -30.72 5.83 -15.31
C SER A 521 -29.22 6.15 -15.13
N GLY A 522 -28.59 5.41 -14.21
CA GLY A 522 -27.48 4.50 -14.54
C GLY A 522 -26.07 5.04 -14.83
N SER A 523 -25.86 6.30 -15.19
CA SER A 523 -24.50 6.80 -15.50
C SER A 523 -24.38 8.31 -15.23
N THR A 524 -24.13 8.66 -13.97
CA THR A 524 -23.73 10.02 -13.59
C THR A 524 -22.21 10.09 -13.54
N MET A 525 -21.60 10.53 -14.65
CA MET A 525 -20.18 10.88 -14.68
C MET A 525 -20.00 12.25 -14.03
N ASN A 526 -19.27 12.34 -12.91
CA ASN A 526 -18.93 13.62 -12.30
C ASN A 526 -17.42 13.86 -12.44
N ASN A 527 -17.00 15.11 -12.63
CA ASN A 527 -15.61 15.50 -12.81
C ASN A 527 -15.24 16.60 -11.80
N VAL A 528 -14.13 16.44 -11.08
CA VAL A 528 -13.57 17.45 -10.17
C VAL A 528 -12.34 18.08 -10.80
N GLN A 529 -12.47 19.33 -11.22
CA GLN A 529 -11.39 20.06 -11.88
C GLN A 529 -10.85 21.17 -10.96
N ALA A 530 -9.53 21.27 -10.86
CA ALA A 530 -8.86 22.41 -10.25
C ALA A 530 -8.74 23.58 -11.25
N TRP A 531 -8.88 24.81 -10.77
CA TRP A 531 -8.88 26.04 -11.57
C TRP A 531 -7.95 27.09 -10.97
N ASP A 532 -7.17 27.75 -11.83
CA ASP A 532 -6.45 28.98 -11.50
C ASP A 532 -7.35 30.17 -11.82
N LEU A 533 -7.75 30.90 -10.78
CA LEU A 533 -8.69 32.01 -10.87
C LEU A 533 -8.05 33.29 -11.43
N ARG A 534 -6.73 33.46 -11.24
CA ARG A 534 -6.00 34.61 -11.76
C ARG A 534 -5.86 34.51 -13.27
N GLN A 535 -5.50 33.32 -13.76
CA GLN A 535 -5.32 33.07 -15.20
C GLN A 535 -6.60 32.62 -15.91
N ARG A 536 -7.63 32.25 -15.14
CA ARG A 536 -8.92 31.76 -15.64
C ARG A 536 -8.76 30.50 -16.50
N ARG A 537 -7.85 29.61 -16.10
CA ARG A 537 -7.55 28.36 -16.80
C ARG A 537 -7.71 27.15 -15.88
N PRO A 538 -8.18 26.02 -16.41
CA PRO A 538 -8.14 24.78 -15.67
C PRO A 538 -6.68 24.38 -15.40
N MET A 539 -6.45 23.81 -14.23
CA MET A 539 -5.22 23.11 -13.88
C MET A 539 -5.40 21.62 -14.20
N GLU A 540 -4.31 20.86 -14.13
CA GLU A 540 -4.39 19.42 -14.27
C GLU A 540 -5.32 18.84 -13.17
N SER A 541 -6.20 17.94 -13.58
CA SER A 541 -7.24 17.40 -12.71
C SER A 541 -6.63 16.38 -11.74
N PRO A 542 -6.96 16.40 -10.43
CA PRO A 542 -6.76 15.20 -9.61
C PRO A 542 -7.52 14.08 -10.31
N TYR A 543 -6.79 13.04 -10.72
CA TYR A 543 -7.30 12.04 -11.66
C TYR A 543 -8.52 11.33 -11.08
N LEU A 544 -9.65 11.41 -11.79
CA LEU A 544 -10.78 10.48 -11.70
C LEU A 544 -11.29 10.25 -13.13
N GLY A 545 -10.49 9.50 -13.91
CA GLY A 545 -10.92 8.98 -15.19
C GLY A 545 -11.97 7.89 -14.98
N ASP A 546 -13.21 8.21 -15.36
CA ASP A 546 -14.39 7.35 -15.58
C ASP A 546 -14.88 6.34 -14.50
N ARG A 547 -16.23 6.37 -14.34
CA ARG A 547 -17.13 5.38 -13.70
C ARG A 547 -17.37 5.39 -12.18
N PHE A 548 -16.99 6.43 -11.43
CA PHE A 548 -17.45 6.56 -10.04
C PHE A 548 -18.55 7.61 -9.89
N ALA A 549 -19.73 7.19 -9.44
CA ALA A 549 -20.77 8.09 -8.98
C ALA A 549 -20.29 8.79 -7.70
N PHE A 550 -20.09 10.11 -7.73
CA PHE A 550 -19.75 10.84 -6.52
C PHE A 550 -20.99 11.00 -5.65
N THR A 551 -20.87 10.68 -4.36
CA THR A 551 -21.72 11.26 -3.32
C THR A 551 -21.01 12.46 -2.72
N ALA A 552 -21.38 13.63 -3.25
CA ALA A 552 -21.82 14.77 -2.45
C ALA A 552 -20.87 15.51 -1.47
N ALA A 553 -19.54 15.35 -1.46
CA ALA A 553 -18.73 16.28 -0.65
C ALA A 553 -17.27 16.51 -1.09
N LEU A 554 -16.92 17.79 -1.22
CA LEU A 554 -15.57 18.31 -1.40
C LEU A 554 -15.18 19.15 -0.18
N ALA A 555 -13.97 18.93 0.35
CA ALA A 555 -13.41 19.79 1.38
C ALA A 555 -11.98 20.22 1.02
N LEU A 556 -11.69 21.52 1.17
CA LEU A 556 -10.34 22.05 1.05
C LEU A 556 -9.75 22.28 2.44
N ARG A 557 -8.57 21.72 2.67
CA ARG A 557 -7.82 21.96 3.90
C ARG A 557 -7.26 23.39 3.88
N PRO A 558 -7.54 24.20 4.91
CA PRO A 558 -6.97 25.54 5.02
C PRO A 558 -5.44 25.53 4.96
N ARG A 559 -4.83 26.54 4.30
CA ARG A 559 -3.38 26.77 4.10
C ARG A 559 -2.64 25.78 3.21
N THR A 560 -2.96 24.48 3.29
CA THR A 560 -2.34 23.45 2.45
C THR A 560 -3.10 23.24 1.14
N ASN A 561 -4.33 23.73 1.02
CA ASN A 561 -5.22 23.53 -0.13
C ASN A 561 -5.36 22.05 -0.52
N GLU A 562 -5.14 21.12 0.42
CA GLU A 562 -5.35 19.70 0.17
C GLU A 562 -6.83 19.44 -0.02
N VAL A 563 -7.14 18.58 -0.98
CA VAL A 563 -8.50 18.25 -1.36
C VAL A 563 -8.88 16.94 -0.72
N SER A 564 -9.98 16.91 0.01
CA SER A 564 -10.65 15.66 0.37
C SER A 564 -11.88 15.49 -0.49
N ILE A 565 -11.98 14.34 -1.14
CA ILE A 565 -13.07 13.96 -2.03
C ILE A 565 -13.72 12.71 -1.46
N ALA A 566 -14.98 12.83 -1.04
CA ALA A 566 -15.81 11.70 -0.67
C ALA A 566 -16.53 11.14 -1.91
N THR A 567 -16.55 9.82 -2.03
CA THR A 567 -17.21 9.08 -3.12
C THR A 567 -18.22 8.08 -2.55
N THR A 568 -19.06 7.50 -3.41
CA THR A 568 -20.00 6.43 -3.00
C THR A 568 -19.31 5.16 -2.52
N SER A 569 -18.01 5.01 -2.78
CA SER A 569 -17.21 3.82 -2.47
C SER A 569 -16.75 3.70 -1.00
N ALA A 570 -17.47 4.33 -0.05
CA ALA A 570 -17.14 4.31 1.39
C ALA A 570 -15.67 4.68 1.67
N ALA A 571 -15.17 5.70 0.99
CA ALA A 571 -13.82 6.20 1.15
C ALA A 571 -13.76 7.73 0.98
N VAL A 572 -12.77 8.34 1.61
CA VAL A 572 -12.36 9.72 1.33
C VAL A 572 -10.95 9.69 0.74
N THR A 573 -10.81 10.14 -0.50
CA THR A 573 -9.49 10.30 -1.14
C THR A 573 -8.95 11.69 -0.86
N VAL A 574 -7.67 11.77 -0.50
CA VAL A 574 -6.99 13.04 -0.23
C VAL A 574 -5.96 13.31 -1.31
N TRP A 575 -6.16 14.41 -2.01
CA TRP A 575 -5.36 14.83 -3.14
C TRP A 575 -4.61 16.11 -2.83
N ARG A 576 -3.36 16.21 -3.29
CA ARG A 576 -2.67 17.49 -3.39
C ARG A 576 -2.97 18.05 -4.77
N PRO A 577 -3.63 19.22 -4.88
CA PRO A 577 -3.80 19.82 -6.19
C PRO A 577 -2.42 20.18 -6.75
N PRO A 578 -2.19 20.02 -8.06
CA PRO A 578 -0.98 20.52 -8.70
C PRO A 578 -0.81 22.00 -8.32
N ARG A 579 0.40 22.41 -7.98
CA ARG A 579 0.70 23.82 -7.73
C ARG A 579 1.61 24.28 -8.85
N ARG A 580 1.35 25.47 -9.41
CA ARG A 580 2.21 25.96 -10.48
C ARG A 580 3.61 26.26 -9.95
N PRO A 581 4.64 26.08 -10.80
CA PRO A 581 6.02 26.46 -10.49
C PRO A 581 6.17 27.88 -9.96
N ALA A 582 6.80 28.01 -8.79
CA ALA A 582 7.49 29.23 -8.41
C ALA A 582 8.94 29.08 -8.90
N THR A 583 9.19 29.43 -10.17
CA THR A 583 10.49 29.24 -10.84
C THR A 583 11.64 29.94 -10.11
N ASP A 584 11.35 30.94 -9.27
CA ASP A 584 12.31 31.67 -8.42
C ASP A 584 12.68 30.93 -7.12
N ARG A 585 12.07 29.77 -6.84
CA ARG A 585 12.27 29.02 -5.58
C ARG A 585 12.57 27.53 -5.76
N ALA A 586 13.01 27.12 -6.95
CA ALA A 586 13.40 25.74 -7.28
C ALA A 586 14.21 25.08 -6.14
N VAL A 587 13.94 23.80 -5.86
CA VAL A 587 14.71 23.06 -4.86
C VAL A 587 15.98 22.54 -5.53
N MET A 588 17.10 23.16 -5.20
CA MET A 588 18.39 22.92 -5.84
C MET A 588 19.13 21.72 -5.25
N SER A 589 18.88 21.42 -3.98
CA SER A 589 19.50 20.29 -3.28
C SER A 589 18.61 19.85 -2.13
N VAL A 590 18.55 18.55 -1.89
CA VAL A 590 17.89 17.95 -0.72
C VAL A 590 18.90 17.06 0.01
N LEU A 591 18.94 17.12 1.33
CA LEU A 591 19.78 16.28 2.18
C LEU A 591 18.98 15.72 3.35
N PRO A 592 19.32 14.54 3.88
CA PRO A 592 18.63 14.02 5.05
C PRO A 592 18.94 14.86 6.28
N ASP A 593 17.96 15.08 7.16
CA ASP A 593 18.21 15.80 8.41
C ASP A 593 18.98 14.89 9.39
N PRO A 594 20.24 15.20 9.72
CA PRO A 594 21.05 14.35 10.59
C PRO A 594 20.52 14.27 12.03
N ARG A 595 19.61 15.17 12.43
CA ARG A 595 19.08 15.25 13.80
C ARG A 595 17.66 14.72 13.91
N GLN A 596 16.93 14.56 12.79
CA GLN A 596 15.53 14.13 12.78
C GLN A 596 15.31 13.03 11.74
N GLY A 597 15.15 11.80 12.25
CA GLY A 597 15.05 10.55 11.48
C GLY A 597 14.20 10.63 10.21
N SER A 598 12.98 11.17 10.35
CA SER A 598 11.94 11.24 9.31
C SER A 598 11.89 12.58 8.57
N SER A 599 12.96 13.37 8.61
CA SER A 599 13.01 14.70 7.98
C SER A 599 14.16 14.83 6.99
N ALA A 600 14.00 15.77 6.06
CA ALA A 600 15.02 16.21 5.13
C ALA A 600 15.12 17.74 5.13
N LEU A 601 16.24 18.26 4.67
CA LEU A 601 16.47 19.67 4.41
C LEU A 601 16.43 19.91 2.91
N ALA A 602 15.70 20.94 2.48
CA ALA A 602 15.58 21.36 1.10
C ALA A 602 16.15 22.77 0.95
N LEU A 603 17.16 22.91 0.11
CA LEU A 603 17.77 24.18 -0.26
C LEU A 603 17.05 24.74 -1.49
N HIS A 604 16.45 25.90 -1.33
CA HIS A 604 15.81 26.61 -2.42
C HIS A 604 16.81 27.52 -3.13
N LEU A 605 16.55 27.81 -4.41
CA LEU A 605 17.34 28.67 -5.27
C LEU A 605 17.61 30.07 -4.65
N ASP A 606 16.61 30.60 -3.94
CA ASP A 606 16.65 31.89 -3.24
C ASP A 606 17.51 31.89 -1.95
N GLY A 607 18.18 30.77 -1.65
CA GLY A 607 18.99 30.56 -0.44
C GLY A 607 18.17 30.25 0.80
N THR A 608 16.85 30.09 0.71
CA THR A 608 16.04 29.61 1.83
C THR A 608 16.34 28.13 2.05
N LEU A 609 16.65 27.76 3.29
CA LEU A 609 16.74 26.36 3.71
C LEU A 609 15.47 26.01 4.48
N THR A 610 14.76 24.99 4.03
CA THR A 610 13.58 24.47 4.72
C THR A 610 13.81 23.06 5.23
N ARG A 611 13.21 22.72 6.37
CA ARG A 611 13.11 21.35 6.87
C ARG A 611 11.73 20.81 6.52
N VAL A 612 11.72 19.70 5.81
CA VAL A 612 10.53 18.96 5.40
C VAL A 612 10.40 17.74 6.30
N ARG A 613 9.30 17.63 7.03
CA ARG A 613 8.96 16.40 7.75
C ARG A 613 8.23 15.45 6.80
N ALA A 614 8.86 14.33 6.45
CA ALA A 614 8.41 13.46 5.38
C ALA A 614 7.07 12.75 5.69
N ASP A 615 6.77 12.51 6.96
CA ASP A 615 5.53 11.86 7.42
C ASP A 615 4.26 12.70 7.19
N SER A 616 4.36 14.01 7.33
CA SER A 616 3.26 14.97 7.40
C SER A 616 3.27 15.95 6.24
N GLY A 617 4.39 16.02 5.50
CA GLY A 617 4.64 17.04 4.48
C GLY A 617 4.80 18.45 5.07
N ARG A 618 5.01 18.57 6.39
CA ARG A 618 5.12 19.88 7.05
C ARG A 618 6.49 20.46 6.79
N THR A 619 6.52 21.64 6.17
CA THR A 619 7.76 22.37 5.88
C THR A 619 7.95 23.55 6.84
N THR A 620 9.16 23.72 7.37
CA THR A 620 9.53 24.83 8.27
C THR A 620 10.83 25.48 7.80
N THR A 621 10.91 26.80 7.75
CA THR A 621 12.18 27.47 7.42
C THR A 621 13.19 27.28 8.54
N VAL A 622 14.39 26.82 8.20
CA VAL A 622 15.51 26.63 9.15
C VAL A 622 16.39 27.87 9.17
N LEU A 623 16.82 28.34 7.99
CA LEU A 623 17.63 29.56 7.83
C LEU A 623 17.46 30.14 6.44
N ARG A 624 17.94 31.37 6.24
CA ARG A 624 18.01 32.04 4.93
C ARG A 624 19.46 32.39 4.62
N ALA A 625 20.13 31.57 3.83
CA ALA A 625 21.48 31.79 3.34
C ALA A 625 21.45 32.70 2.09
N ARG A 626 20.87 33.90 2.22
CA ARG A 626 20.77 34.86 1.11
C ARG A 626 22.13 35.49 0.84
N SER A 627 22.64 35.32 -0.37
CA SER A 627 23.56 36.28 -0.97
C SER A 627 22.72 37.25 -1.79
N ALA A 628 22.98 38.56 -1.68
CA ALA A 628 22.09 39.61 -2.18
C ALA A 628 21.82 39.54 -3.70
N GLN A 629 22.62 38.78 -4.47
CA GLN A 629 22.47 38.58 -5.91
C GLN A 629 22.95 37.19 -6.40
N ALA A 630 23.03 36.17 -5.54
CA ALA A 630 23.54 34.86 -5.94
C ALA A 630 22.59 33.72 -5.60
N TYR A 631 22.51 32.75 -6.50
CA TYR A 631 21.73 31.54 -6.35
C TYR A 631 22.47 30.53 -5.47
N ALA A 632 21.76 29.89 -4.56
CA ALA A 632 22.30 28.78 -3.78
C ALA A 632 22.18 27.48 -4.61
N MET A 633 23.30 26.78 -4.82
CA MET A 633 23.38 25.72 -5.83
C MET A 633 23.44 24.31 -5.25
N SER A 634 24.15 24.12 -4.14
CA SER A 634 24.34 22.81 -3.52
C SER A 634 24.63 22.95 -2.04
N MET A 635 24.42 21.89 -1.27
CA MET A 635 24.77 21.84 0.14
C MET A 635 25.40 20.50 0.53
N ALA A 636 26.18 20.51 1.61
CA ALA A 636 26.78 19.32 2.18
C ALA A 636 26.95 19.45 3.70
N PHE A 637 26.80 18.33 4.42
CA PHE A 637 27.11 18.26 5.84
C PHE A 637 28.57 17.87 6.06
N SER A 638 29.19 18.50 7.06
CA SER A 638 30.40 17.96 7.67
C SER A 638 30.15 16.55 8.23
N PRO A 639 31.17 15.67 8.30
CA PRO A 639 31.01 14.31 8.82
C PRO A 639 30.49 14.26 10.26
N ARG A 640 30.89 15.26 11.07
CA ARG A 640 30.41 15.44 12.46
C ARG A 640 29.00 16.04 12.56
N ARG A 641 28.39 16.42 11.43
CA ARG A 641 27.01 16.96 11.33
C ARG A 641 26.78 18.21 12.18
N ASP A 642 27.83 18.98 12.43
CA ASP A 642 27.86 20.23 13.19
C ASP A 642 28.02 21.46 12.31
N MET A 643 28.51 21.30 11.08
CA MET A 643 28.56 22.32 10.03
C MET A 643 27.75 21.92 8.79
N LEU A 644 27.05 22.89 8.21
CA LEU A 644 26.40 22.82 6.90
C LEU A 644 27.09 23.82 5.97
N ALA A 645 27.56 23.35 4.81
CA ALA A 645 28.11 24.21 3.77
C ALA A 645 27.08 24.40 2.65
N ILE A 646 27.00 25.60 2.10
CA ILE A 646 26.14 25.96 0.96
C ILE A 646 27.01 26.66 -0.09
N SER A 647 27.04 26.18 -1.33
CA SER A 647 27.73 26.83 -2.43
C SER A 647 26.82 27.78 -3.20
N HIS A 648 27.41 28.84 -3.75
CA HIS A 648 26.68 29.92 -4.42
C HIS A 648 27.22 30.19 -5.84
N SER A 649 26.39 30.82 -6.67
CA SER A 649 26.77 31.22 -8.04
C SER A 649 27.76 32.41 -8.10
N ASP A 650 28.07 33.06 -6.98
CA ASP A 650 28.99 34.20 -6.88
C ASP A 650 30.41 33.81 -6.42
N ALA A 651 30.80 32.56 -6.68
CA ALA A 651 32.09 32.00 -6.29
C ALA A 651 32.32 31.91 -4.77
N THR A 652 31.24 31.89 -3.97
CA THR A 652 31.32 31.77 -2.51
C THR A 652 30.72 30.47 -1.97
N VAL A 653 31.20 30.08 -0.78
CA VAL A 653 30.64 29.01 0.03
C VAL A 653 30.35 29.55 1.43
N SER A 654 29.10 29.46 1.87
CA SER A 654 28.68 29.84 3.21
C SER A 654 28.70 28.64 4.15
N LEU A 655 29.41 28.74 5.28
CA LEU A 655 29.47 27.72 6.33
C LEU A 655 28.61 28.12 7.51
N PHE A 656 27.66 27.28 7.90
CA PHE A 656 26.76 27.50 9.02
C PHE A 656 26.95 26.45 10.11
N SER A 657 26.79 26.84 11.37
CA SER A 657 26.63 25.88 12.46
C SER A 657 25.27 25.22 12.36
N TYR A 658 25.20 23.91 12.51
CA TYR A 658 23.95 23.16 12.51
C TYR A 658 23.67 22.53 13.89
N PRO A 659 22.43 22.59 14.41
CA PRO A 659 21.21 23.14 13.82
C PRO A 659 20.98 24.63 14.11
N ARG A 660 21.90 25.33 14.80
CA ARG A 660 21.69 26.70 15.29
C ARG A 660 21.55 27.75 14.18
N GLY A 661 22.00 27.45 12.97
CA GLY A 661 21.88 28.32 11.80
C GLY A 661 22.79 29.56 11.80
N ARG A 662 23.76 29.65 12.72
CA ARG A 662 24.72 30.77 12.76
C ARG A 662 25.74 30.65 11.62
N LEU A 663 25.91 31.71 10.84
CA LEU A 663 27.00 31.80 9.87
C LEU A 663 28.34 31.77 10.61
N LEU A 664 29.18 30.79 10.29
CA LEU A 664 30.53 30.60 10.81
C LEU A 664 31.55 31.35 9.96
N ARG A 665 31.45 31.21 8.64
CA ARG A 665 32.40 31.76 7.68
C ARG A 665 31.83 31.79 6.26
N THR A 666 32.35 32.70 5.44
CA THR A 666 32.19 32.68 3.98
C THR A 666 33.55 32.43 3.35
N LEU A 667 33.67 31.39 2.54
CA LEU A 667 34.87 31.07 1.76
C LEU A 667 34.68 31.63 0.36
N LYS A 668 35.69 32.31 -0.19
CA LYS A 668 35.64 32.90 -1.53
C LYS A 668 36.68 32.21 -2.41
N ALA A 669 36.24 31.73 -3.56
CA ALA A 669 37.16 31.21 -4.57
C ALA A 669 38.04 32.34 -5.12
N PRO A 670 39.33 32.08 -5.38
CA PRO A 670 40.24 33.07 -5.98
C PRO A 670 39.79 33.61 -7.34
N ALA A 671 39.15 32.79 -8.17
CA ALA A 671 38.65 33.20 -9.48
C ALA A 671 37.11 33.27 -9.50
N PRO A 672 36.52 34.16 -10.31
CA PRO A 672 35.07 34.21 -10.49
C PRO A 672 34.57 32.95 -11.22
N THR A 673 33.67 32.20 -10.58
CA THR A 673 33.03 31.00 -11.13
C THR A 673 31.72 30.71 -10.38
N SER A 674 30.77 30.03 -11.02
CA SER A 674 29.58 29.51 -10.33
C SER A 674 29.87 28.16 -9.70
N LEU A 675 29.81 28.06 -8.36
CA LEU A 675 30.09 26.80 -7.64
C LEU A 675 28.84 25.91 -7.59
N TYR A 676 28.75 24.94 -8.50
CA TYR A 676 27.58 24.08 -8.66
C TYR A 676 27.52 22.88 -7.72
N ARG A 677 28.67 22.41 -7.21
CA ARG A 677 28.76 21.19 -6.40
C ARG A 677 29.72 21.39 -5.24
N ILE A 678 29.39 20.75 -4.11
CA ILE A 678 30.16 20.83 -2.88
C ILE A 678 30.18 19.47 -2.17
N ALA A 679 31.32 19.10 -1.58
CA ALA A 679 31.47 17.86 -0.85
C ALA A 679 32.46 18.00 0.32
N PHE A 680 32.13 17.40 1.47
CA PHE A 680 33.06 17.27 2.60
C PHE A 680 33.84 15.97 2.52
N ALA A 681 35.13 16.02 2.86
CA ALA A 681 35.90 14.81 3.13
C ALA A 681 35.41 14.15 4.43
N LEU A 682 35.46 12.82 4.51
CA LEU A 682 34.97 12.04 5.66
C LEU A 682 35.73 12.32 6.97
N GLU A 683 36.98 12.75 6.89
CA GLU A 683 37.77 13.18 8.05
C GLU A 683 37.36 14.58 8.55
N GLY A 684 36.67 15.36 7.72
CA GLY A 684 36.18 16.71 8.03
C GLY A 684 37.27 17.79 8.01
N ASP A 685 38.44 17.47 7.47
CA ASP A 685 39.59 18.37 7.29
C ASP A 685 39.55 19.13 5.97
N ARG A 686 38.71 18.70 5.02
CA ARG A 686 38.58 19.29 3.67
C ARG A 686 37.14 19.49 3.23
N LEU A 687 36.93 20.60 2.54
CA LEU A 687 35.71 20.94 1.82
C LEU A 687 36.08 21.27 0.38
N ALA A 688 35.54 20.52 -0.57
CA ALA A 688 35.74 20.74 -2.00
C ALA A 688 34.52 21.42 -2.61
N ALA A 689 34.72 22.43 -3.46
CA ALA A 689 33.67 22.98 -4.32
C ALA A 689 34.17 23.17 -5.75
N GLY A 690 33.31 22.85 -6.72
CA GLY A 690 33.65 22.89 -8.15
C GLY A 690 32.60 23.64 -8.96
N GLY A 691 33.04 24.27 -10.05
CA GLY A 691 32.22 25.19 -10.82
C GLY A 691 32.26 25.03 -12.35
N ASP A 692 31.69 26.03 -13.03
CA ASP A 692 31.54 26.09 -14.49
C ASP A 692 32.87 26.20 -15.26
N GLN A 693 33.89 26.78 -14.64
CA GLN A 693 35.21 27.00 -15.23
C GLN A 693 36.17 25.81 -15.04
N GLY A 694 35.71 24.73 -14.39
CA GLY A 694 36.47 23.48 -14.24
C GLY A 694 37.45 23.45 -13.08
N GLU A 695 37.61 24.55 -12.32
CA GLU A 695 38.38 24.52 -11.07
C GLU A 695 37.60 23.86 -9.93
N ILE A 696 38.35 23.10 -9.13
CA ILE A 696 37.92 22.52 -7.87
C ILE A 696 38.79 23.13 -6.77
N TYR A 697 38.16 23.89 -5.89
CA TYR A 697 38.81 24.53 -4.75
C TYR A 697 38.64 23.66 -3.52
N GLN A 698 39.72 23.46 -2.76
CA GLN A 698 39.70 22.73 -1.50
C GLN A 698 40.09 23.64 -0.36
N TRP A 699 39.25 23.74 0.67
CA TRP A 699 39.52 24.51 1.88
C TRP A 699 39.57 23.61 3.10
N ASP A 700 40.32 24.06 4.11
CA ASP A 700 40.10 23.62 5.49
C ASP A 700 38.84 24.32 5.99
N PRO A 701 37.76 23.59 6.33
CA PRO A 701 36.49 24.20 6.72
C PRO A 701 36.55 24.90 8.08
N ARG A 702 37.53 24.60 8.94
CA ARG A 702 37.69 25.22 10.27
C ARG A 702 38.44 26.54 10.18
N SER A 703 39.61 26.52 9.53
CA SER A 703 40.43 27.73 9.38
C SER A 703 39.93 28.63 8.26
N GLY A 704 39.28 28.06 7.24
CA GLY A 704 38.89 28.73 6.00
C GLY A 704 40.05 28.92 5.01
N ARG A 705 41.23 28.36 5.31
CA ARG A 705 42.40 28.43 4.44
C ARG A 705 42.17 27.61 3.19
N LEU A 706 42.42 28.19 2.01
CA LEU A 706 42.51 27.45 0.76
C LEU A 706 43.74 26.53 0.83
N LEU A 707 43.51 25.23 0.71
CA LEU A 707 44.53 24.19 0.77
C LEU A 707 45.07 23.87 -0.61
N ASP A 708 44.20 23.77 -1.61
CA ASP A 708 44.57 23.35 -2.96
C ASP A 708 43.56 23.85 -4.01
N THR A 709 43.97 23.88 -5.28
CA THR A 709 43.13 24.16 -6.45
C THR A 709 43.49 23.22 -7.59
N VAL A 710 42.56 22.33 -7.94
CA VAL A 710 42.69 21.42 -9.07
C VAL A 710 42.03 22.05 -10.28
N ARG A 711 42.71 22.05 -11.44
CA ARG A 711 42.20 22.64 -12.69
C ARG A 711 41.89 21.56 -13.72
N HIS A 712 40.80 21.78 -14.44
CA HIS A 712 40.39 20.99 -15.59
C HIS A 712 39.74 21.89 -16.65
N ALA A 713 39.70 21.44 -17.91
CA ALA A 713 39.18 22.24 -19.02
C ALA A 713 37.64 22.20 -19.12
N GLY A 714 37.02 21.09 -18.72
CA GLY A 714 35.57 20.93 -18.64
C GLY A 714 34.94 21.45 -17.34
N SER A 715 33.69 21.90 -17.41
CA SER A 715 32.87 22.28 -16.24
C SER A 715 32.67 21.09 -15.30
N VAL A 716 32.80 21.31 -13.98
CA VAL A 716 32.54 20.28 -12.97
C VAL A 716 31.04 19.94 -12.95
N ALA A 717 30.72 18.66 -13.17
CA ALA A 717 29.36 18.14 -13.14
C ALA A 717 29.00 17.58 -11.75
N TRP A 718 29.92 16.84 -11.12
CA TRP A 718 29.71 16.24 -9.78
C TRP A 718 31.01 16.15 -8.97
N LEU A 719 30.87 16.14 -7.64
CA LEU A 719 31.95 15.91 -6.67
C LEU A 719 31.49 14.94 -5.60
N SER A 720 32.25 13.88 -5.35
CA SER A 720 31.96 12.91 -4.30
C SER A 720 33.23 12.31 -3.69
N PHE A 721 33.27 12.15 -2.37
CA PHE A 721 34.38 11.48 -1.69
C PHE A 721 34.08 9.98 -1.55
N THR A 722 35.04 9.12 -1.90
CA THR A 722 34.91 7.65 -1.84
C THR A 722 35.60 7.07 -0.61
N GLY A 723 34.95 6.11 0.08
CA GLY A 723 35.53 5.25 1.13
C GLY A 723 36.20 6.02 2.28
N PRO A 724 36.92 5.38 3.23
CA PRO A 724 37.52 6.05 4.40
C PRO A 724 38.72 6.96 4.07
N GLY A 725 38.53 7.95 3.19
CA GLY A 725 39.12 9.27 3.36
C GLY A 725 40.29 9.65 2.47
N ARG A 726 40.44 9.14 1.22
CA ARG A 726 41.61 9.54 0.42
C ARG A 726 41.40 9.99 -1.01
N ARG A 727 40.22 9.79 -1.60
CA ARG A 727 40.02 10.12 -3.01
C ARG A 727 38.72 10.88 -3.25
N LEU A 728 38.83 12.02 -3.92
CA LEU A 728 37.73 12.81 -4.45
C LEU A 728 37.51 12.39 -5.90
N VAL A 729 36.32 11.89 -6.21
CA VAL A 729 35.86 11.67 -7.58
C VAL A 729 35.24 12.96 -8.07
N ALA A 730 35.78 13.48 -9.17
CA ALA A 730 35.25 14.63 -9.89
C ALA A 730 34.86 14.20 -11.30
N THR A 731 33.63 14.48 -11.69
CA THR A 731 33.15 14.27 -13.07
C THR A 731 32.92 15.61 -13.76
N TYR A 732 33.06 15.64 -15.08
CA TYR A 732 33.03 16.84 -15.88
C TYR A 732 32.03 16.73 -17.04
N ARG A 733 31.51 17.87 -17.50
CA ARG A 733 30.49 17.93 -18.57
C ARG A 733 31.00 17.51 -19.95
N ASP A 734 32.30 17.42 -20.13
CA ASP A 734 32.96 17.03 -21.39
C ASP A 734 33.17 15.51 -21.50
N GLY A 735 32.76 14.74 -20.50
CA GLY A 735 32.94 13.28 -20.50
C GLY A 735 34.11 12.79 -19.65
N ASP A 736 34.93 13.67 -19.11
CA ASP A 736 36.04 13.25 -18.28
C ASP A 736 35.58 12.95 -16.83
N ALA A 737 36.27 12.03 -16.15
CA ALA A 737 36.31 11.99 -14.69
C ALA A 737 37.73 11.82 -14.18
N ARG A 738 37.94 12.27 -12.96
CA ARG A 738 39.24 12.24 -12.29
C ARG A 738 39.10 11.80 -10.85
N LEU A 739 40.11 11.06 -10.42
CA LEU A 739 40.32 10.66 -9.04
C LEU A 739 41.44 11.54 -8.46
N ILE A 740 41.12 12.29 -7.42
CA ILE A 740 42.03 13.28 -6.83
C ILE A 740 42.41 12.79 -5.43
N ASP A 741 43.70 12.57 -5.19
CA ASP A 741 44.21 12.22 -3.87
C ASP A 741 44.04 13.41 -2.91
N ALA A 742 43.62 13.14 -1.67
CA ALA A 742 43.49 14.12 -0.60
C ALA A 742 44.80 14.87 -0.30
N SER A 743 45.97 14.35 -0.66
CA SER A 743 47.27 15.03 -0.50
C SER A 743 47.54 16.13 -1.54
N GLY A 744 46.65 16.35 -2.53
CA GLY A 744 46.86 17.29 -3.63
C GLY A 744 47.85 16.79 -4.69
N ALA A 745 48.46 15.61 -4.46
CA ALA A 745 49.28 14.95 -5.46
C ALA A 745 48.39 14.49 -6.63
N GLN A 746 48.45 15.22 -7.74
CA GLN A 746 47.89 14.79 -9.01
C GLN A 746 48.67 13.59 -9.53
N ARG A 747 48.40 12.39 -9.02
CA ARG A 747 48.80 11.18 -9.72
C ARG A 747 47.84 11.00 -10.89
N PRO A 748 48.30 11.02 -12.15
CA PRO A 748 47.43 10.70 -13.27
C PRO A 748 47.06 9.22 -13.14
N VAL A 749 45.80 8.92 -12.86
CA VAL A 749 45.28 7.55 -12.98
C VAL A 749 44.00 7.58 -13.79
N LYS A 750 44.09 6.91 -14.95
CA LYS A 750 43.07 6.54 -15.92
C LYS A 750 42.07 7.63 -16.32
N LYS A 751 42.36 8.31 -17.44
CA LYS A 751 41.34 9.02 -18.21
C LYS A 751 40.35 7.98 -18.75
N LEU A 752 39.17 7.86 -18.15
CA LEU A 752 38.05 7.24 -18.84
C LEU A 752 37.34 8.35 -19.60
N GLN A 753 37.25 8.20 -20.93
CA GLN A 753 36.18 8.83 -21.68
C GLN A 753 34.89 8.16 -21.25
N MET A 754 34.22 8.77 -20.30
CA MET A 754 32.83 8.47 -20.02
C MET A 754 32.00 9.39 -20.90
N ARG A 755 30.84 8.95 -21.38
CA ARG A 755 29.97 9.82 -22.20
C ARG A 755 29.14 10.70 -21.26
N PHE A 756 29.77 11.58 -20.49
CA PHE A 756 29.06 12.47 -19.57
C PHE A 756 28.44 13.67 -20.28
N GLY A 757 27.25 14.04 -19.80
CA GLY A 757 26.81 15.41 -19.62
C GLY A 757 26.48 15.60 -18.14
N TRP A 758 25.45 16.37 -17.76
CA TRP A 758 25.07 16.55 -16.35
C TRP A 758 24.78 15.17 -15.73
N GLY A 759 25.65 14.69 -14.84
CA GLY A 759 25.55 13.37 -14.23
C GLY A 759 25.79 13.44 -12.73
N SER A 760 25.15 12.55 -11.97
CA SER A 760 25.33 12.40 -10.52
C SER A 760 26.21 11.20 -10.19
N ALA A 761 26.88 11.21 -9.04
CA ALA A 761 27.61 10.05 -8.53
C ALA A 761 27.41 9.87 -7.02
N VAL A 762 26.91 8.70 -6.63
CA VAL A 762 26.66 8.36 -5.22
C VAL A 762 27.58 7.22 -4.78
N PRO A 763 28.25 7.32 -3.62
CA PRO A 763 29.10 6.24 -3.11
C PRO A 763 28.32 4.94 -2.89
N ASP A 764 28.95 3.82 -3.23
CA ASP A 764 28.50 2.47 -2.89
C ASP A 764 29.14 2.07 -1.56
N GLN A 765 28.37 1.41 -0.68
CA GLN A 765 28.90 0.93 0.60
C GLN A 765 29.92 -0.20 0.44
N ALA A 766 29.93 -0.90 -0.70
CA ALA A 766 30.96 -1.89 -1.03
C ALA A 766 32.32 -1.26 -1.44
N GLY A 767 32.41 0.06 -1.48
CA GLY A 767 33.65 0.81 -1.75
C GLY A 767 33.68 1.52 -3.10
N GLY A 768 32.78 1.18 -4.03
CA GLY A 768 32.65 1.82 -5.35
C GLY A 768 31.72 3.05 -5.36
N PHE A 769 31.09 3.29 -6.50
CA PHE A 769 30.03 4.30 -6.66
C PHE A 769 29.09 3.96 -7.82
N TYR A 770 27.87 4.49 -7.77
CA TYR A 770 26.95 4.52 -8.89
C TYR A 770 27.08 5.87 -9.60
N ALA A 771 27.04 5.87 -10.93
CA ALA A 771 27.09 7.06 -11.77
C ALA A 771 25.89 7.11 -12.72
N GLY A 772 25.27 8.28 -12.83
CA GLY A 772 24.22 8.59 -13.78
C GLY A 772 24.77 9.45 -14.93
N PHE A 773 24.23 9.25 -16.13
CA PHE A 773 24.76 9.84 -17.36
C PHE A 773 23.74 10.74 -18.08
N ALA A 774 24.21 11.55 -19.03
CA ALA A 774 23.33 12.41 -19.84
C ALA A 774 22.47 11.63 -20.85
N ASP A 775 22.93 10.46 -21.28
CA ASP A 775 22.09 9.54 -22.07
C ASP A 775 21.06 8.78 -21.21
N GLY A 776 20.93 9.13 -19.92
CA GLY A 776 19.99 8.54 -18.98
C GLY A 776 20.43 7.21 -18.39
N ARG A 777 21.59 6.67 -18.79
CA ARG A 777 22.09 5.40 -18.22
C ARG A 777 22.46 5.58 -16.74
N VAL A 778 22.46 4.48 -16.01
CA VAL A 778 23.02 4.35 -14.67
C VAL A 778 23.98 3.17 -14.67
N ALA A 779 25.18 3.34 -14.13
CA ALA A 779 26.18 2.26 -14.07
C ALA A 779 26.93 2.25 -12.74
N GLN A 780 27.44 1.09 -12.37
CA GLN A 780 28.24 0.87 -11.17
C GLN A 780 29.73 0.85 -11.54
N TYR A 781 30.54 1.52 -10.73
CA TYR A 781 31.98 1.60 -10.84
C TYR A 781 32.65 1.23 -9.53
N SER A 782 33.86 0.67 -9.61
CA SER A 782 34.74 0.49 -8.46
C SER A 782 35.45 1.80 -8.07
N ASP A 783 36.11 1.80 -6.92
CA ASP A 783 36.83 2.94 -6.34
C ASP A 783 38.00 3.48 -7.19
N ASP A 784 38.44 2.70 -8.18
CA ASP A 784 39.47 3.01 -9.17
C ASP A 784 38.90 3.49 -10.53
N LEU A 785 37.59 3.80 -10.59
CA LEU A 785 36.86 4.19 -11.81
C LEU A 785 36.75 3.08 -12.87
N THR A 786 36.91 1.81 -12.50
CA THR A 786 36.65 0.70 -13.43
C THR A 786 35.15 0.38 -13.48
N ALA A 787 34.59 0.30 -14.69
CA ALA A 787 33.19 -0.05 -14.88
C ALA A 787 32.95 -1.49 -14.43
N VAL A 788 32.02 -1.68 -13.49
CA VAL A 788 31.62 -2.99 -12.98
C VAL A 788 30.51 -3.54 -13.85
N ARG A 789 29.44 -2.76 -14.03
CA ARG A 789 28.28 -3.10 -14.88
C ARG A 789 27.42 -1.89 -15.16
N ASP A 790 26.74 -1.92 -16.30
CA ASP A 790 25.60 -1.04 -16.55
C ASP A 790 24.35 -1.63 -15.88
N LEU A 791 23.55 -0.79 -15.23
CA LEU A 791 22.23 -1.22 -14.77
C LEU A 791 21.29 -1.24 -15.98
N PRO A 792 20.37 -2.23 -16.07
CA PRO A 792 19.38 -2.31 -17.15
C PRO A 792 18.40 -1.12 -17.17
N VAL A 793 18.33 -0.33 -16.10
CA VAL A 793 17.48 0.87 -16.04
C VAL A 793 18.11 2.04 -16.79
N GLN A 794 17.27 2.77 -17.53
CA GLN A 794 17.65 3.98 -18.23
C GLN A 794 16.53 5.02 -18.12
N HIS A 795 16.89 6.25 -17.78
CA HIS A 795 16.05 7.43 -17.97
C HIS A 795 15.98 7.80 -19.46
N ALA A 796 14.90 8.43 -19.90
CA ALA A 796 14.80 8.92 -21.28
C ALA A 796 15.66 10.16 -21.55
N ALA A 797 16.17 10.79 -20.48
CA ALA A 797 17.05 11.96 -20.52
C ALA A 797 18.06 11.93 -19.37
N ASN A 798 18.84 13.01 -19.23
CA ASN A 798 19.94 13.13 -18.26
C ASN A 798 19.57 12.72 -16.83
N VAL A 799 20.43 11.96 -16.15
CA VAL A 799 20.30 11.70 -14.70
C VAL A 799 20.87 12.89 -13.91
N LEU A 800 20.01 13.61 -13.19
CA LEU A 800 20.32 14.86 -12.51
C LEU A 800 20.84 14.67 -11.08
N ASP A 801 20.27 13.71 -10.34
CA ASP A 801 20.64 13.41 -8.96
C ASP A 801 20.40 11.93 -8.62
N MET A 802 21.10 11.42 -7.61
CA MET A 802 20.98 10.06 -7.12
C MET A 802 21.28 9.97 -5.63
N ASP A 803 20.63 9.04 -4.96
CA ASP A 803 20.91 8.70 -3.56
C ASP A 803 20.73 7.21 -3.32
N LEU A 804 21.46 6.65 -2.36
CA LEU A 804 21.38 5.25 -1.98
C LEU A 804 20.71 5.17 -0.61
N SER A 805 19.73 4.27 -0.46
CA SER A 805 19.02 4.12 0.80
C SER A 805 19.99 3.70 1.93
N PRO A 806 19.74 4.11 3.19
CA PRO A 806 20.64 3.77 4.31
C PRO A 806 20.86 2.27 4.52
N ASN A 807 19.89 1.45 4.08
CA ASN A 807 19.95 -0.01 4.13
C ASN A 807 20.49 -0.66 2.84
N THR A 808 20.96 0.14 1.88
CA THR A 808 21.56 -0.24 0.59
C THR A 808 20.71 -1.15 -0.30
N ARG A 809 19.39 -1.18 -0.08
CA ARG A 809 18.45 -2.01 -0.86
C ARG A 809 17.76 -1.25 -1.98
N MET A 810 17.92 0.07 -2.04
CA MET A 810 17.24 0.91 -3.01
C MET A 810 18.18 2.01 -3.47
N LEU A 811 18.31 2.16 -4.77
CA LEU A 811 18.93 3.31 -5.42
C LEU A 811 17.80 4.20 -5.97
N ALA A 812 17.85 5.49 -5.69
CA ALA A 812 16.93 6.46 -6.28
C ALA A 812 17.68 7.31 -7.30
N SER A 813 17.06 7.58 -8.45
CA SER A 813 17.60 8.47 -9.49
C SER A 813 16.53 9.44 -9.99
N ALA A 814 16.90 10.71 -10.13
CA ALA A 814 16.07 11.75 -10.72
C ALA A 814 16.55 12.05 -12.14
N GLY A 815 15.64 12.09 -13.10
CA GLY A 815 15.94 12.37 -14.50
C GLY A 815 15.36 13.71 -14.98
N ALA A 816 15.98 14.23 -16.02
CA ALA A 816 15.49 15.37 -16.80
C ALA A 816 14.27 15.01 -17.68
N ASP A 817 13.89 13.73 -17.70
CA ASP A 817 12.70 13.18 -18.35
C ASP A 817 11.43 13.38 -17.51
N GLU A 818 11.51 14.25 -16.50
CA GLU A 818 10.46 14.53 -15.54
C GLU A 818 10.12 13.31 -14.66
N GLU A 819 10.94 12.24 -14.64
CA GLU A 819 10.72 11.06 -13.80
C GLU A 819 11.75 10.91 -12.68
N ALA A 820 11.33 10.29 -11.57
CA ALA A 820 12.23 9.68 -10.61
C ALA A 820 12.03 8.17 -10.58
N LEU A 821 13.12 7.41 -10.52
CA LEU A 821 13.12 5.96 -10.49
C LEU A 821 13.64 5.50 -9.14
N LEU A 822 12.98 4.49 -8.57
CA LEU A 822 13.50 3.70 -7.47
C LEU A 822 13.87 2.34 -8.03
N THR A 823 15.12 1.92 -7.87
CA THR A 823 15.65 0.68 -8.40
C THR A 823 16.31 -0.16 -7.32
N ASP A 824 16.32 -1.47 -7.56
CA ASP A 824 17.12 -2.39 -6.80
C ASP A 824 18.59 -2.27 -7.25
N PRO A 825 19.54 -1.94 -6.36
CA PRO A 825 20.94 -1.71 -6.72
C PRO A 825 21.70 -2.98 -7.11
N ASP A 826 21.20 -4.17 -6.73
CA ASP A 826 21.84 -5.47 -6.97
C ASP A 826 21.43 -6.07 -8.32
N THR A 827 20.16 -5.94 -8.67
CA THR A 827 19.58 -6.49 -9.91
C THR A 827 19.38 -5.43 -11.00
N GLY A 828 19.26 -4.16 -10.62
CA GLY A 828 18.87 -3.05 -11.49
C GLY A 828 17.39 -3.02 -11.83
N ALA A 829 16.56 -3.85 -11.19
CA ALA A 829 15.12 -3.88 -11.42
C ALA A 829 14.45 -2.58 -10.95
N VAL A 830 13.54 -2.04 -11.76
CA VAL A 830 12.74 -0.86 -11.40
C VAL A 830 11.67 -1.26 -10.39
N LEU A 831 11.76 -0.70 -9.18
CA LEU A 831 10.82 -0.92 -8.08
C LEU A 831 9.63 0.03 -8.14
N LEU A 832 9.86 1.28 -8.57
CA LEU A 832 8.83 2.32 -8.68
C LEU A 832 9.25 3.37 -9.72
N ARG A 833 8.29 3.82 -10.53
CA ARG A 833 8.41 5.01 -11.38
C ARG A 833 7.53 6.11 -10.80
N LEU A 834 8.10 7.29 -10.60
CA LEU A 834 7.42 8.45 -10.08
C LEU A 834 7.43 9.54 -11.16
N PRO A 835 6.30 9.81 -11.82
CA PRO A 835 6.22 10.92 -12.75
C PRO A 835 6.28 12.25 -11.98
N GLY A 836 6.82 13.27 -12.63
CA GLY A 836 6.85 14.63 -12.13
C GLY A 836 5.43 15.19 -12.01
N THR A 837 5.18 15.92 -10.93
CA THR A 837 3.87 16.53 -10.65
C THR A 837 3.79 17.98 -11.11
N ASP A 838 4.92 18.54 -11.55
CA ASP A 838 5.03 19.91 -12.03
C ASP A 838 4.77 20.01 -13.53
N ALA A 839 4.12 21.08 -13.95
CA ALA A 839 4.03 21.41 -15.37
C ALA A 839 5.43 21.68 -15.95
N PRO A 840 5.67 21.36 -17.23
CA PRO A 840 6.93 21.66 -17.91
C PRO A 840 7.36 23.11 -17.68
N ALA A 841 8.65 23.34 -17.47
CA ALA A 841 9.19 24.68 -17.27
C ALA A 841 8.84 25.55 -18.48
N GLY A 842 8.09 26.65 -18.26
CA GLY A 842 7.75 27.59 -19.33
C GLY A 842 8.98 28.38 -19.79
N GLU A 843 8.88 29.01 -20.98
CA GLU A 843 9.89 29.94 -21.48
C GLU A 843 10.27 30.98 -20.41
N GLY A 844 11.56 31.11 -20.10
CA GLY A 844 12.10 32.04 -19.10
C GLY A 844 12.51 31.43 -17.75
N SER A 845 12.37 30.11 -17.55
CA SER A 845 13.03 29.41 -16.45
C SER A 845 14.56 29.43 -16.62
N PRO A 846 15.37 29.70 -15.57
CA PRO A 846 16.83 29.54 -15.65
C PRO A 846 17.26 28.07 -15.83
N PHE A 847 16.31 27.13 -15.73
CA PHE A 847 16.52 25.70 -15.91
C PHE A 847 15.72 25.19 -17.11
N PHE A 848 16.38 24.40 -17.96
CA PHE A 848 15.79 23.79 -19.17
C PHE A 848 15.05 22.46 -18.89
N TYR A 849 14.95 22.03 -17.63
CA TYR A 849 14.36 20.76 -17.23
C TYR A 849 13.12 21.00 -16.37
N ALA A 850 12.16 20.09 -16.43
CA ALA A 850 11.03 20.03 -15.51
C ALA A 850 11.08 18.73 -14.69
N GLY A 851 10.35 18.68 -13.57
CA GLY A 851 10.34 17.53 -12.66
C GLY A 851 11.31 17.67 -11.48
N TYR A 852 12.03 16.59 -11.16
CA TYR A 852 12.85 16.47 -9.96
C TYR A 852 14.32 16.87 -10.22
N LEU A 853 14.83 17.86 -9.48
CA LEU A 853 16.24 18.28 -9.58
C LEU A 853 17.14 17.58 -8.58
N SER A 854 16.59 17.20 -7.43
CA SER A 854 17.34 16.57 -6.35
C SER A 854 16.47 15.64 -5.54
N LEU A 855 17.07 14.61 -4.94
CA LEU A 855 16.39 13.65 -4.10
C LEU A 855 17.27 13.15 -2.96
N THR A 856 16.64 12.64 -1.90
CA THR A 856 17.36 11.93 -0.84
C THR A 856 16.47 11.02 -0.01
N PHE A 857 17.02 9.93 0.49
CA PHE A 857 16.37 9.12 1.53
C PHE A 857 16.50 9.78 2.89
N THR A 858 15.45 9.71 3.71
CA THR A 858 15.54 10.10 5.12
C THR A 858 16.52 9.21 5.88
N THR A 859 17.14 9.72 6.96
CA THR A 859 18.13 8.93 7.72
C THR A 859 17.60 7.63 8.32
N ASP A 860 16.29 7.56 8.57
CA ASP A 860 15.61 6.32 9.01
C ASP A 860 15.34 5.32 7.86
N GLY A 861 15.62 5.70 6.61
CA GLY A 861 15.36 4.92 5.40
C GLY A 861 13.89 4.68 5.09
N ARG A 862 12.97 5.34 5.81
CA ARG A 862 11.51 5.12 5.67
C ARG A 862 10.86 5.99 4.61
N HIS A 863 11.53 7.04 4.14
CA HIS A 863 10.99 7.95 3.14
C HIS A 863 12.04 8.34 2.11
N LEU A 864 11.60 8.60 0.88
CA LEU A 864 12.34 9.28 -0.17
C LEU A 864 11.76 10.69 -0.30
N VAL A 865 12.58 11.72 -0.21
CA VAL A 865 12.18 13.12 -0.37
C VAL A 865 12.70 13.62 -1.71
N LEU A 866 11.82 14.20 -2.52
CA LEU A 866 12.12 14.72 -3.85
C LEU A 866 11.98 16.23 -3.85
N GLY A 867 12.91 16.94 -4.48
CA GLY A 867 12.90 18.38 -4.68
C GLY A 867 12.65 18.71 -6.13
N THR A 868 11.72 19.63 -6.39
CA THR A 868 11.27 19.94 -7.75
C THR A 868 11.69 21.32 -8.25
N THR A 869 11.62 21.53 -9.56
CA THR A 869 11.88 22.83 -10.21
C THR A 869 10.85 23.89 -9.83
N SER A 870 9.64 23.51 -9.43
CA SER A 870 8.62 24.44 -8.90
C SER A 870 8.94 25.01 -7.52
N GLY A 871 9.97 24.50 -6.85
CA GLY A 871 10.30 24.85 -5.48
C GLY A 871 9.50 24.06 -4.45
N HIS A 872 8.95 22.90 -4.85
CA HIS A 872 8.19 22.02 -3.99
C HIS A 872 9.02 20.81 -3.58
N THR A 873 8.57 20.18 -2.49
CA THR A 873 9.19 18.97 -1.95
C THR A 873 8.11 17.91 -1.79
N GLU A 874 8.38 16.73 -2.32
CA GLU A 874 7.52 15.57 -2.18
C GLU A 874 8.17 14.55 -1.27
N ALA A 875 7.36 13.72 -0.62
CA ALA A 875 7.85 12.66 0.25
C ALA A 875 7.07 11.37 -0.04
N VAL A 876 7.80 10.31 -0.38
CA VAL A 876 7.29 8.97 -0.65
C VAL A 876 7.64 8.09 0.53
N ARG A 877 6.64 7.48 1.17
CA ARG A 877 6.83 6.60 2.33
C ARG A 877 7.08 5.16 1.86
N LEU A 878 8.28 4.65 2.13
CA LEU A 878 8.79 3.36 1.65
C LEU A 878 8.59 2.22 2.63
N ALA A 879 8.18 2.51 3.87
CA ALA A 879 7.98 1.52 4.90
C ALA A 879 6.87 0.51 4.54
N GLU A 880 7.16 -0.79 4.64
CA GLU A 880 6.28 -1.86 4.16
C GLU A 880 4.91 -1.88 4.86
N ASP A 881 4.85 -1.52 6.15
CA ASP A 881 3.62 -1.38 6.92
C ASP A 881 2.67 -0.34 6.30
N ALA A 882 3.23 0.82 5.92
CA ALA A 882 2.49 1.92 5.31
C ALA A 882 2.05 1.59 3.89
N VAL A 883 2.94 1.01 3.08
CA VAL A 883 2.63 0.55 1.72
C VAL A 883 1.50 -0.48 1.78
N ARG A 884 1.62 -1.49 2.65
CA ARG A 884 0.59 -2.52 2.81
C ARG A 884 -0.73 -1.93 3.27
N SER A 885 -0.73 -0.97 4.20
CA SER A 885 -1.95 -0.30 4.65
C SER A 885 -2.64 0.45 3.51
N ARG A 886 -1.89 1.26 2.75
CA ARG A 886 -2.38 2.02 1.59
C ARG A 886 -2.94 1.11 0.49
N VAL A 887 -2.22 0.05 0.13
CA VAL A 887 -2.68 -0.92 -0.88
C VAL A 887 -3.88 -1.72 -0.36
N SER A 888 -3.87 -2.17 0.89
CA SER A 888 -5.00 -2.90 1.49
C SER A 888 -6.25 -2.05 1.60
N HIS A 889 -6.09 -0.73 1.73
CA HIS A 889 -7.18 0.20 1.68
C HIS A 889 -7.71 0.33 0.24
N LEU A 890 -6.84 0.67 -0.72
CA LEU A 890 -7.20 0.79 -2.14
C LEU A 890 -7.91 -0.46 -2.68
N ALA A 891 -7.38 -1.65 -2.39
CA ALA A 891 -7.99 -2.91 -2.83
C ALA A 891 -9.38 -3.18 -2.22
N ARG A 892 -9.67 -2.67 -1.02
CA ARG A 892 -10.99 -2.79 -0.38
C ARG A 892 -12.03 -1.85 -0.98
N THR A 893 -11.60 -0.83 -1.72
CA THR A 893 -12.50 0.11 -2.40
C THR A 893 -13.01 -0.39 -3.75
N VAL A 894 -12.58 -1.60 -4.18
CA VAL A 894 -13.16 -2.27 -5.36
C VAL A 894 -14.64 -2.56 -5.05
N PRO A 895 -15.60 -1.94 -5.75
CA PRO A 895 -17.00 -2.13 -5.42
C PRO A 895 -17.41 -3.59 -5.71
N PRO A 896 -18.23 -4.22 -4.84
CA PRO A 896 -18.67 -5.59 -5.06
C PRO A 896 -19.33 -5.71 -6.42
N ALA A 897 -18.97 -6.74 -7.19
CA ALA A 897 -19.56 -7.02 -8.49
C ALA A 897 -21.08 -7.00 -8.36
N SER A 898 -21.76 -6.11 -9.08
CA SER A 898 -23.21 -6.19 -9.21
C SER A 898 -23.54 -7.51 -9.91
N ALA A 899 -24.56 -8.22 -9.43
CA ALA A 899 -24.96 -9.55 -9.90
C ALA A 899 -25.27 -9.66 -11.41
N THR A 900 -25.24 -8.55 -12.16
CA THR A 900 -25.54 -8.45 -13.58
C THR A 900 -24.32 -8.26 -14.49
N GLU A 901 -23.12 -8.07 -13.96
CA GLU A 901 -21.88 -8.05 -14.77
C GLU A 901 -20.74 -8.77 -14.04
N PRO A 902 -20.57 -10.09 -14.24
CA PRO A 902 -19.59 -10.87 -13.48
C PRO A 902 -18.12 -10.67 -13.90
N GLU A 903 -17.80 -9.94 -14.97
CA GLU A 903 -16.41 -9.91 -15.51
C GLU A 903 -15.92 -8.54 -16.03
N SER A 904 -16.46 -7.40 -15.57
CA SER A 904 -16.10 -6.08 -16.16
C SER A 904 -15.38 -5.07 -15.24
N ARG A 905 -15.14 -5.39 -13.95
CA ARG A 905 -14.70 -4.37 -12.97
C ARG A 905 -13.20 -4.27 -12.69
N CYS A 906 -12.42 -5.30 -13.00
CA CYS A 906 -10.95 -5.21 -13.07
C CYS A 906 -10.35 -6.18 -14.11
N THR A 907 -11.18 -6.93 -14.84
CA THR A 907 -10.80 -7.97 -15.80
C THR A 907 -10.76 -7.46 -17.22
#